data_AF-A0A353ZGG8-F1
#
_entry.id   AF-A0A353ZGG8-F1
#
_cell.length_a   1.000
_cell.length_b   1.000
_cell.length_c   1.000
_cell.angle_alpha   90.00
_cell.angle_beta   90.00
_cell.angle_gamma   90.00
#
_symmetry.space_group_name_H-M   'P 1'
#
loop_
_entity.id
_entity.type
_entity.pdbx_description
1 polymer ?
#
loop_
_entity_poly.entity_id
_entity_poly.type
_entity_poly.pdbx_seq_one_letter_code
_entity_poly.pdbx_strand_id
1 'polypeptide(L)'
;MSAAGDSRLDHPAEAGETALIGVSRGLSPHAIMPRFALSSVLSPLIVPGLIVPSLIVSGLIVSGLGLCPDAHGQTLSREPQFAQQTLFASRDLDFHTFRIPSLLITPRGTVLALAEARKNDASDLGNVDLALRRSVDGGATWQSVKIIGDDGDHTIGNPCPVVDRRTGTIWLPYCRDNRQVWLTRSTDDGLTWSTPVEITSQVLDPAWHWVGTGPGHGIQLSDGRLVIPCWADATPQLGEAQLSFVFYSDDGGKTWQRGGALDRDASDECEVVERVDGVLYLNARSRQGKQQRAVATSHDRGQSWSPVTHDARLPELSCQGSLARYSTARDHDRNRLLLAAPASQTARAALTLRLSTNEGHDWPVSRVVEPGMAGYSDLAVTLDGTILLLYESHDYTRLTLARCNLEWLTEGRDSPMMAWKVWTGARTEPRPLRLHWLRLDLQAAQYELDVAVGPDPDGDGPVEARLTSPRELAREAGFLAAINTNAWEMLPPTPAGIRPIYLAGGHSNILGWARTRNAVRSPPQPGFWMFWLDSNRQGHLGPEVHPPGDALCAVAGFGGLLQDGRVLPGEGGDLHPRSALGLDATGRWLTWLVVDGRQKGYSEGVSERELALLMQEAGCQQAFNLDGGGSSILLLGRPDERLEILNRPSDTLGPRPVPVMLGVRRR
;
A
#
# COMPACT_ATOMS: atom_id res chain seq x y z
N MET A 1 60.25 2.29 -44.90
CA MET A 1 60.77 0.93 -44.64
C MET A 1 59.60 0.02 -44.36
N SER A 2 59.72 -1.28 -44.67
CA SER A 2 58.70 -2.33 -44.44
C SER A 2 58.24 -2.35 -42.96
N ALA A 3 56.97 -2.53 -42.60
CA ALA A 3 55.94 -3.48 -43.05
C ALA A 3 56.05 -4.89 -42.43
N ALA A 4 54.95 -5.27 -41.75
CA ALA A 4 54.50 -6.62 -41.39
C ALA A 4 55.32 -7.49 -40.42
N GLY A 5 54.60 -8.36 -39.69
CA GLY A 5 55.04 -9.76 -39.66
C GLY A 5 54.95 -10.56 -38.35
N ASP A 6 53.75 -10.70 -37.79
CA ASP A 6 53.11 -12.03 -37.59
C ASP A 6 53.70 -13.11 -36.64
N SER A 7 52.76 -13.95 -36.18
CA SER A 7 52.89 -15.38 -35.87
C SER A 7 53.56 -15.91 -34.58
N ARG A 8 52.69 -16.31 -33.65
CA ARG A 8 52.25 -17.72 -33.38
C ARG A 8 53.28 -18.80 -32.96
N LEU A 9 52.82 -19.59 -31.97
CA LEU A 9 52.93 -21.06 -31.77
C LEU A 9 53.82 -21.61 -30.62
N ASP A 10 53.12 -22.39 -29.80
CA ASP A 10 53.45 -23.70 -29.22
C ASP A 10 54.45 -23.90 -28.06
N HIS A 11 53.90 -24.48 -26.99
CA HIS A 11 54.59 -25.32 -26.00
C HIS A 11 55.24 -26.55 -26.66
N PRO A 12 56.24 -27.17 -26.00
CA PRO A 12 55.91 -28.48 -25.40
C PRO A 12 56.68 -28.86 -24.11
N ALA A 13 56.20 -29.96 -23.51
CA ALA A 13 56.94 -31.02 -22.79
C ALA A 13 57.68 -30.73 -21.46
N GLU A 14 56.98 -31.05 -20.36
CA GLU A 14 57.21 -32.22 -19.48
C GLU A 14 58.57 -32.55 -18.79
N ALA A 15 58.37 -33.17 -17.61
CA ALA A 15 59.21 -34.13 -16.88
C ALA A 15 60.36 -33.60 -15.99
N GLY A 16 60.60 -34.27 -14.85
CA GLY A 16 61.79 -33.99 -14.04
C GLY A 16 61.84 -34.29 -12.54
N GLU A 17 60.93 -35.11 -11.99
CA GLU A 17 61.21 -36.08 -10.89
C GLU A 17 61.85 -35.70 -9.52
N THR A 18 61.29 -36.32 -8.46
CA THR A 18 61.99 -36.94 -7.29
C THR A 18 62.56 -36.06 -6.15
N ALA A 19 62.59 -36.50 -4.86
CA ALA A 19 61.92 -37.64 -4.18
C ALA A 19 62.12 -37.68 -2.64
N LEU A 20 61.17 -38.33 -1.94
CA LEU A 20 61.30 -39.12 -0.68
C LEU A 20 61.72 -38.36 0.62
N ILE A 21 61.45 -38.80 1.86
CA ILE A 21 61.07 -40.11 2.48
C ILE A 21 59.99 -39.82 3.57
N GLY A 22 59.02 -40.68 3.96
CA GLY A 22 58.59 -41.99 3.45
C GLY A 22 58.11 -42.99 4.53
N VAL A 23 56.92 -43.62 4.36
CA VAL A 23 56.59 -45.06 4.59
C VAL A 23 56.75 -45.69 6.02
N SER A 24 55.89 -46.58 6.60
CA SER A 24 54.48 -47.01 6.39
C SER A 24 54.01 -48.10 7.42
N ARG A 25 52.68 -48.44 7.42
CA ARG A 25 51.99 -49.73 7.79
C ARG A 25 51.94 -50.18 9.29
N GLY A 26 50.86 -50.81 9.79
CA GLY A 26 49.51 -51.10 9.24
C GLY A 26 48.72 -52.22 9.98
N LEU A 27 47.53 -52.58 9.45
CA LEU A 27 46.64 -53.76 9.72
C LEU A 27 45.38 -53.61 10.64
N SER A 28 44.37 -54.46 10.36
CA SER A 28 42.92 -54.45 10.73
C SER A 28 42.52 -55.76 11.50
N PRO A 29 41.27 -56.33 11.57
CA PRO A 29 39.91 -55.94 11.11
C PRO A 29 38.68 -56.28 12.04
N HIS A 30 37.46 -55.86 11.63
CA HIS A 30 36.14 -56.58 11.58
C HIS A 30 34.96 -55.54 11.57
N ALA A 31 34.08 -55.47 10.55
CA ALA A 31 32.93 -56.34 10.18
C ALA A 31 31.71 -56.14 11.14
N ILE A 32 30.42 -56.08 10.75
CA ILE A 32 29.64 -56.72 9.65
C ILE A 32 28.46 -55.79 9.19
N MET A 33 28.00 -55.95 7.94
CA MET A 33 26.69 -55.49 7.40
C MET A 33 25.90 -56.73 6.91
N PRO A 34 24.55 -56.71 6.80
CA PRO A 34 23.95 -57.18 5.53
C PRO A 34 22.68 -56.44 5.07
N ARG A 35 22.07 -56.95 3.99
CA ARG A 35 21.19 -56.27 3.00
C ARG A 35 19.99 -57.17 2.59
N PHE A 36 18.92 -56.53 2.10
CA PHE A 36 17.87 -57.02 1.15
C PHE A 36 17.02 -58.29 1.44
N ALA A 37 15.69 -58.20 1.25
CA ALA A 37 14.93 -58.87 0.16
C ALA A 37 13.39 -58.64 0.25
N LEU A 38 12.66 -58.92 -0.83
CA LEU A 38 11.18 -58.85 -0.96
C LEU A 38 10.48 -60.13 -0.47
N SER A 39 9.22 -60.02 0.00
CA SER A 39 8.08 -60.80 -0.55
C SER A 39 6.72 -60.42 0.05
N SER A 40 5.66 -60.56 -0.74
CA SER A 40 4.23 -60.46 -0.37
C SER A 40 3.69 -61.70 0.35
N VAL A 41 2.48 -61.61 0.96
CA VAL A 41 1.31 -62.55 0.85
C VAL A 41 0.40 -62.58 2.11
N LEU A 42 -0.91 -62.36 1.87
CA LEU A 42 -2.15 -62.78 2.59
C LEU A 42 -2.27 -62.79 4.15
N SER A 43 -3.25 -61.99 4.64
CA SER A 43 -4.45 -62.32 5.44
C SER A 43 -4.66 -63.70 6.11
N PRO A 44 -5.64 -63.86 7.05
CA PRO A 44 -6.26 -62.91 8.01
C PRO A 44 -6.37 -63.47 9.45
N LEU A 45 -6.89 -62.68 10.42
CA LEU A 45 -7.72 -63.26 11.49
C LEU A 45 -8.79 -62.27 12.01
N ILE A 46 -9.90 -62.84 12.50
CA ILE A 46 -11.25 -62.24 12.57
C ILE A 46 -11.65 -61.96 14.04
N VAL A 47 -12.88 -61.45 14.23
CA VAL A 47 -13.82 -61.54 15.38
C VAL A 47 -13.78 -60.40 16.45
N PRO A 48 -14.92 -60.01 17.06
CA PRO A 48 -15.92 -59.12 16.44
C PRO A 48 -16.39 -57.94 17.34
N GLY A 49 -17.27 -57.06 16.83
CA GLY A 49 -18.03 -56.13 17.68
C GLY A 49 -18.92 -55.12 16.92
N LEU A 50 -20.15 -55.52 16.58
CA LEU A 50 -21.25 -54.62 16.16
C LEU A 50 -21.53 -53.57 17.28
N ILE A 51 -22.12 -52.39 17.03
CA ILE A 51 -23.36 -52.11 16.28
C ILE A 51 -23.29 -50.75 15.54
N VAL A 52 -23.89 -50.71 14.35
CA VAL A 52 -24.31 -49.51 13.62
C VAL A 52 -25.85 -49.48 13.59
N PRO A 53 -26.48 -48.30 13.65
CA PRO A 53 -27.59 -48.03 12.72
C PRO A 53 -27.31 -46.83 11.81
N SER A 54 -27.71 -46.99 10.55
CA SER A 54 -27.36 -46.16 9.39
C SER A 54 -28.37 -45.04 9.09
N LEU A 55 -28.21 -44.42 7.90
CA LEU A 55 -29.20 -43.68 7.08
C LEU A 55 -29.10 -42.13 7.19
N ILE A 56 -28.98 -41.34 6.10
CA ILE A 56 -28.86 -41.59 4.65
C ILE A 56 -27.84 -40.59 4.05
N VAL A 57 -27.01 -41.04 3.11
CA VAL A 57 -26.32 -40.15 2.16
C VAL A 57 -26.74 -40.54 0.74
N SER A 58 -27.48 -39.65 0.09
CA SER A 58 -27.72 -39.71 -1.35
C SER A 58 -26.63 -38.90 -2.04
N GLY A 59 -25.76 -39.57 -2.81
CA GLY A 59 -24.61 -38.91 -3.43
C GLY A 59 -24.96 -38.15 -4.71
N LEU A 60 -24.11 -37.20 -5.08
CA LEU A 60 -23.84 -36.87 -6.47
C LEU A 60 -22.33 -36.73 -6.66
N ILE A 61 -21.79 -37.40 -7.67
CA ILE A 61 -20.38 -37.30 -8.04
C ILE A 61 -20.20 -36.08 -8.93
N VAL A 62 -19.30 -35.16 -8.55
CA VAL A 62 -18.63 -34.27 -9.51
C VAL A 62 -17.12 -34.38 -9.30
N SER A 63 -16.43 -34.53 -10.41
CA SER A 63 -14.98 -34.71 -10.55
C SER A 63 -14.16 -33.61 -9.87
N GLY A 64 -13.05 -34.00 -9.25
CA GLY A 64 -12.13 -33.07 -8.63
C GLY A 64 -11.40 -32.17 -9.64
N LEU A 65 -11.35 -30.89 -9.31
CA LEU A 65 -10.34 -29.94 -9.79
C LEU A 65 -9.63 -29.41 -8.54
N GLY A 66 -8.30 -29.56 -8.50
CA GLY A 66 -7.48 -29.00 -7.43
C GLY A 66 -7.41 -27.49 -7.58
N LEU A 67 -8.22 -26.77 -6.80
CA LEU A 67 -8.11 -25.31 -6.70
C LEU A 67 -6.86 -24.96 -5.89
N CYS A 68 -5.86 -24.42 -6.59
CA CYS A 68 -4.82 -23.64 -5.95
C CYS A 68 -5.46 -22.34 -5.41
N PRO A 69 -5.09 -21.81 -4.23
CA PRO A 69 -5.66 -20.56 -3.75
C PRO A 69 -5.19 -19.38 -4.62
N ASP A 70 -6.13 -18.64 -5.21
CA ASP A 70 -5.81 -17.49 -6.04
C ASP A 70 -5.13 -16.37 -5.24
N ALA A 71 -3.98 -15.93 -5.75
CA ALA A 71 -3.20 -14.81 -5.20
C ALA A 71 -3.85 -13.44 -5.56
N HIS A 72 -5.01 -13.18 -4.95
CA HIS A 72 -5.46 -11.87 -4.48
C HIS A 72 -5.29 -10.68 -5.46
N GLY A 73 -6.02 -10.75 -6.58
CA GLY A 73 -6.51 -9.56 -7.27
C GLY A 73 -8.01 -9.37 -7.01
N GLN A 74 -8.41 -8.92 -5.80
CA GLN A 74 -9.83 -8.72 -5.51
C GLN A 74 -10.38 -7.53 -6.30
N THR A 75 -11.28 -7.82 -7.24
CA THR A 75 -12.09 -6.80 -7.92
C THR A 75 -13.01 -6.14 -6.89
N LEU A 76 -12.98 -4.81 -6.83
CA LEU A 76 -13.92 -4.01 -6.03
C LEU A 76 -15.38 -4.40 -6.34
N SER A 77 -16.02 -5.05 -5.38
CA SER A 77 -17.41 -5.50 -5.46
C SER A 77 -18.36 -4.33 -5.36
N ARG A 78 -19.23 -4.16 -6.36
CA ARG A 78 -20.36 -3.22 -6.32
C ARG A 78 -21.59 -3.76 -5.57
N GLU A 79 -21.58 -5.03 -5.17
CA GLU A 79 -22.60 -5.54 -4.24
C GLU A 79 -22.30 -5.03 -2.82
N PRO A 80 -23.31 -4.61 -2.03
CA PRO A 80 -23.15 -4.26 -0.63
C PRO A 80 -22.52 -5.40 0.19
N GLN A 81 -21.34 -5.14 0.76
CA GLN A 81 -20.63 -6.08 1.61
C GLN A 81 -20.63 -5.62 3.06
N PHE A 82 -20.97 -6.53 3.96
CA PHE A 82 -20.85 -6.36 5.41
C PHE A 82 -20.63 -7.70 6.09
N ALA A 83 -19.58 -7.78 6.90
CA ALA A 83 -19.27 -8.94 7.73
C ALA A 83 -18.75 -8.47 9.09
N GLN A 84 -19.03 -9.24 10.14
CA GLN A 84 -18.52 -9.00 11.49
C GLN A 84 -17.76 -10.24 11.98
N GLN A 85 -16.65 -10.04 12.68
CA GLN A 85 -15.92 -11.09 13.38
C GLN A 85 -15.39 -10.60 14.72
N THR A 86 -15.42 -11.44 15.75
CA THR A 86 -14.76 -11.15 17.03
C THR A 86 -13.26 -11.33 16.87
N LEU A 87 -12.48 -10.29 17.15
CA LEU A 87 -11.01 -10.39 17.16
C LEU A 87 -10.48 -10.71 18.56
N PHE A 88 -11.06 -10.11 19.60
CA PHE A 88 -10.66 -10.36 20.98
C PHE A 88 -11.91 -10.62 21.82
N ALA A 89 -11.95 -11.74 22.55
CA ALA A 89 -13.01 -12.02 23.51
C ALA A 89 -12.46 -11.99 24.95
N SER A 90 -13.29 -11.53 25.86
CA SER A 90 -13.04 -11.64 27.30
C SER A 90 -12.88 -13.12 27.69
N ARG A 91 -11.91 -13.40 28.57
CA ARG A 91 -11.45 -14.76 28.98
C ARG A 91 -10.59 -15.52 27.96
N ASP A 92 -10.24 -14.91 26.81
CA ASP A 92 -9.18 -15.46 25.97
C ASP A 92 -7.80 -15.23 26.61
N LEU A 93 -6.91 -16.22 26.52
CA LEU A 93 -5.47 -16.10 26.85
C LEU A 93 -5.18 -15.57 28.27
N ASP A 94 -5.98 -16.00 29.25
CA ASP A 94 -5.89 -15.61 30.67
C ASP A 94 -6.16 -14.13 30.98
N PHE A 95 -6.63 -13.33 30.00
CA PHE A 95 -7.09 -11.97 30.23
C PHE A 95 -8.57 -11.91 30.60
N HIS A 96 -8.93 -11.07 31.58
CA HIS A 96 -10.34 -10.81 31.90
C HIS A 96 -11.07 -10.26 30.67
N THR A 97 -10.51 -9.21 30.05
CA THR A 97 -11.21 -8.40 29.04
C THR A 97 -10.22 -7.68 28.13
N PHE A 98 -10.62 -7.45 26.87
CA PHE A 98 -9.89 -6.57 25.94
C PHE A 98 -10.71 -5.31 25.67
N ARG A 99 -10.08 -4.13 25.72
CA ARG A 99 -10.73 -2.82 25.52
C ARG A 99 -9.85 -1.88 24.69
N ILE A 100 -10.37 -0.68 24.42
CA ILE A 100 -9.63 0.43 23.81
C ILE A 100 -9.02 0.02 22.45
N PRO A 101 -9.88 -0.25 21.45
CA PRO A 101 -9.46 -0.71 20.13
C PRO A 101 -8.69 0.37 19.36
N SER A 102 -7.72 -0.08 18.57
CA SER A 102 -6.95 0.75 17.66
C SER A 102 -6.63 -0.02 16.37
N LEU A 103 -6.66 0.65 15.22
CA LEU A 103 -6.37 0.08 13.91
C LEU A 103 -5.28 0.86 13.17
N LEU A 104 -4.44 0.15 12.42
CA LEU A 104 -3.49 0.75 11.48
C LEU A 104 -3.37 -0.09 10.21
N ILE A 105 -3.31 0.57 9.06
CA ILE A 105 -2.96 -0.02 7.76
C ILE A 105 -1.52 0.37 7.40
N THR A 106 -0.65 -0.62 7.17
CA THR A 106 0.71 -0.34 6.68
C THR A 106 0.70 -0.07 5.16
N PRO A 107 1.73 0.57 4.60
CA PRO A 107 1.88 0.72 3.14
C PRO A 107 1.86 -0.60 2.34
N ARG A 108 2.05 -1.76 3.00
CA ARG A 108 1.93 -3.09 2.38
C ARG A 108 0.50 -3.63 2.34
N GLY A 109 -0.47 -2.95 2.96
CA GLY A 109 -1.85 -3.42 3.09
C GLY A 109 -2.10 -4.33 4.30
N THR A 110 -1.07 -4.58 5.12
CA THR A 110 -1.18 -5.29 6.40
C THR A 110 -2.04 -4.47 7.36
N VAL A 111 -2.97 -5.15 8.04
CA VAL A 111 -3.80 -4.57 9.09
C VAL A 111 -3.24 -4.95 10.45
N LEU A 112 -3.04 -3.97 11.32
CA LEU A 112 -2.72 -4.16 12.73
C LEU A 112 -3.95 -3.77 13.54
N ALA A 113 -4.36 -4.64 14.46
CA ALA A 113 -5.44 -4.41 15.41
C ALA A 113 -4.87 -4.50 16.82
N LEU A 114 -4.90 -3.40 17.55
CA LEU A 114 -4.37 -3.28 18.91
C LEU A 114 -5.50 -3.13 19.92
N ALA A 115 -5.20 -3.53 21.15
CA ALA A 115 -6.10 -3.42 22.29
C ALA A 115 -5.31 -3.34 23.60
N GLU A 116 -5.92 -2.74 24.61
CA GLU A 116 -5.60 -3.03 26.01
C GLU A 116 -6.05 -4.45 26.35
N ALA A 117 -5.17 -5.23 26.97
CA ALA A 117 -5.44 -6.57 27.48
C ALA A 117 -5.46 -6.51 29.02
N ARG A 118 -6.65 -6.40 29.59
CA ARG A 118 -6.87 -6.19 31.02
C ARG A 118 -6.92 -7.54 31.72
N LYS A 119 -5.95 -7.79 32.60
CA LYS A 119 -5.64 -9.13 33.10
C LYS A 119 -6.63 -9.62 34.14
N ASN A 120 -6.81 -8.85 35.21
CA ASN A 120 -7.53 -9.29 36.41
C ASN A 120 -9.03 -8.99 36.34
N ASP A 121 -9.40 -7.79 35.92
CA ASP A 121 -10.77 -7.29 35.88
C ASP A 121 -10.99 -6.29 34.70
N ALA A 122 -12.13 -5.61 34.68
CA ALA A 122 -12.48 -4.65 33.62
C ALA A 122 -12.06 -3.20 33.95
N SER A 123 -11.36 -2.94 35.06
CA SER A 123 -10.88 -1.62 35.49
C SER A 123 -10.02 -0.93 34.42
N ASP A 124 -10.04 0.40 34.39
CA ASP A 124 -9.12 1.20 33.58
C ASP A 124 -7.70 1.27 34.20
N LEU A 125 -7.51 0.77 35.43
CA LEU A 125 -6.24 0.74 36.17
C LEU A 125 -5.94 -0.65 36.75
N GLY A 126 -4.66 -1.01 36.78
CA GLY A 126 -4.12 -2.29 37.24
C GLY A 126 -3.12 -2.87 36.24
N ASN A 127 -2.88 -4.18 36.31
CA ASN A 127 -2.11 -4.91 35.29
C ASN A 127 -2.89 -4.92 33.95
N VAL A 128 -2.43 -4.10 33.01
CA VAL A 128 -3.00 -3.95 31.67
C VAL A 128 -1.87 -3.96 30.65
N ASP A 129 -1.91 -4.95 29.76
CA ASP A 129 -0.90 -5.22 28.74
C ASP A 129 -1.34 -4.67 27.36
N LEU A 130 -0.41 -4.57 26.40
CA LEU A 130 -0.73 -4.22 25.01
C LEU A 130 -0.79 -5.47 24.13
N ALA A 131 -1.97 -5.76 23.59
CA ALA A 131 -2.21 -6.86 22.66
C ALA A 131 -2.25 -6.40 21.20
N LEU A 132 -1.80 -7.27 20.30
CA LEU A 132 -1.81 -7.08 18.85
C LEU A 132 -2.36 -8.33 18.16
N ARG A 133 -3.22 -8.13 17.16
CA ARG A 133 -3.43 -9.07 16.06
C ARG A 133 -2.99 -8.43 14.75
N ARG A 134 -2.54 -9.27 13.81
CA ARG A 134 -2.04 -8.86 12.50
C ARG A 134 -2.69 -9.67 11.39
N SER A 135 -3.10 -9.00 10.32
CA SER A 135 -3.69 -9.57 9.10
C SER A 135 -2.91 -9.09 7.88
N VAL A 136 -2.79 -9.95 6.86
CA VAL A 136 -2.11 -9.64 5.58
C VAL A 136 -3.06 -9.72 4.37
N ASP A 137 -4.37 -9.86 4.62
CA ASP A 137 -5.43 -10.10 3.64
C ASP A 137 -6.60 -9.11 3.78
N GLY A 138 -6.29 -7.86 4.14
CA GLY A 138 -7.30 -6.81 4.32
C GLY A 138 -8.23 -7.03 5.51
N GLY A 139 -7.75 -7.71 6.55
CA GLY A 139 -8.50 -8.00 7.77
C GLY A 139 -9.45 -9.19 7.65
N ALA A 140 -9.35 -10.02 6.60
CA ALA A 140 -10.22 -11.19 6.43
C ALA A 140 -9.86 -12.30 7.42
N THR A 141 -8.58 -12.68 7.49
CA THR A 141 -8.05 -13.62 8.48
C THR A 141 -6.96 -12.97 9.34
N TRP A 142 -6.76 -13.51 10.54
CA TRP A 142 -5.91 -12.90 11.56
C TRP A 142 -4.97 -13.91 12.20
N GLN A 143 -3.73 -13.48 12.42
CA GLN A 143 -2.77 -14.21 13.24
C GLN A 143 -3.27 -14.30 14.70
N SER A 144 -2.71 -15.23 15.46
CA SER A 144 -2.94 -15.33 16.92
C SER A 144 -2.59 -14.01 17.61
N VAL A 145 -3.25 -13.73 18.73
CA VAL A 145 -2.90 -12.57 19.57
C VAL A 145 -1.43 -12.67 19.98
N LYS A 146 -0.73 -11.54 19.92
CA LYS A 146 0.62 -11.35 20.42
C LYS A 146 0.59 -10.23 21.46
N ILE A 147 1.10 -10.49 22.65
CA ILE A 147 1.39 -9.42 23.61
C ILE A 147 2.68 -8.72 23.15
N ILE A 148 2.61 -7.40 22.99
CA ILE A 148 3.69 -6.55 22.47
C ILE A 148 4.24 -5.57 23.52
N GLY A 149 3.56 -5.46 24.66
CA GLY A 149 4.07 -4.85 25.89
C GLY A 149 3.39 -5.49 27.10
N ASP A 150 4.18 -5.72 28.15
CA ASP A 150 3.78 -6.14 29.50
C ASP A 150 4.71 -5.34 30.45
N ASP A 151 4.16 -4.69 31.47
CA ASP A 151 4.91 -3.95 32.49
C ASP A 151 4.45 -4.30 33.92
N GLY A 152 4.02 -5.55 34.12
CA GLY A 152 3.60 -6.06 35.41
C GLY A 152 2.37 -5.33 35.96
N ASP A 153 2.43 -4.86 37.21
CA ASP A 153 1.27 -4.25 37.88
C ASP A 153 0.93 -2.84 37.38
N HIS A 154 1.66 -2.31 36.39
CA HIS A 154 1.41 -1.04 35.74
C HIS A 154 0.34 -1.13 34.66
N THR A 155 -0.30 0.00 34.39
CA THR A 155 -1.29 0.13 33.32
C THR A 155 -0.62 0.68 32.08
N ILE A 156 -0.35 -0.15 31.06
CA ILE A 156 0.06 0.33 29.74
C ILE A 156 -1.10 0.24 28.76
N GLY A 157 -1.51 1.38 28.22
CA GLY A 157 -2.78 1.50 27.51
C GLY A 157 -2.89 2.74 26.65
N ASN A 158 -4.10 3.03 26.16
CA ASN A 158 -4.36 4.06 25.16
C ASN A 158 -3.40 3.98 23.93
N PRO A 159 -3.36 2.87 23.18
CA PRO A 159 -2.53 2.76 21.98
C PRO A 159 -3.02 3.74 20.88
N CYS A 160 -2.10 4.47 20.26
CA CYS A 160 -2.40 5.40 19.17
C CYS A 160 -1.32 5.37 18.06
N PRO A 161 -1.22 4.27 17.29
CA PRO A 161 -0.18 4.07 16.29
C PRO A 161 -0.29 5.03 15.10
N VAL A 162 0.85 5.37 14.51
CA VAL A 162 0.96 6.09 13.23
C VAL A 162 2.02 5.43 12.35
N VAL A 163 1.85 5.49 11.03
CA VAL A 163 2.87 5.02 10.08
C VAL A 163 3.48 6.18 9.29
N ASP A 164 4.80 6.24 9.26
CA ASP A 164 5.50 7.05 8.26
C ASP A 164 5.45 6.34 6.91
N ARG A 165 4.59 6.81 6.00
CA ARG A 165 4.37 6.20 4.68
C ARG A 165 5.60 6.29 3.76
N ARG A 166 6.59 7.15 4.06
CA ARG A 166 7.86 7.22 3.31
C ARG A 166 8.82 6.08 3.63
N THR A 167 8.80 5.56 4.85
CA THR A 167 9.73 4.51 5.31
C THR A 167 9.05 3.18 5.62
N GLY A 168 7.73 3.19 5.85
CA GLY A 168 7.00 2.05 6.40
C GLY A 168 7.22 1.84 7.90
N THR A 169 7.89 2.77 8.59
CA THR A 169 8.10 2.71 10.04
C THR A 169 6.77 2.97 10.76
N ILE A 170 6.36 2.02 11.59
CA ILE A 170 5.21 2.14 12.48
C ILE A 170 5.70 2.64 13.83
N TRP A 171 5.18 3.77 14.28
CA TRP A 171 5.41 4.32 15.62
C TRP A 171 4.16 4.06 16.46
N LEU A 172 4.34 3.47 17.64
CA LEU A 172 3.28 3.18 18.60
C LEU A 172 3.56 3.95 19.90
N PRO A 173 3.03 5.17 20.05
CA PRO A 173 2.90 5.80 21.34
C PRO A 173 1.77 5.13 22.14
N TYR A 174 1.98 5.03 23.45
CA TYR A 174 1.03 4.56 24.43
C TYR A 174 1.30 5.25 25.78
N CYS A 175 0.35 5.19 26.70
CA CYS A 175 0.49 5.75 28.03
C CYS A 175 0.81 4.69 29.08
N ARG A 176 1.59 5.07 30.10
CA ARG A 176 1.88 4.30 31.31
C ARG A 176 1.28 5.00 32.52
N ASP A 177 0.44 4.29 33.26
CA ASP A 177 -0.36 4.75 34.41
C ASP A 177 -1.15 6.06 34.14
N ASN A 178 -1.49 6.31 32.86
CA ASN A 178 -2.02 7.59 32.36
C ASN A 178 -1.24 8.84 32.81
N ARG A 179 0.08 8.74 33.00
CA ARG A 179 0.96 9.84 33.45
C ARG A 179 2.21 10.03 32.59
N GLN A 180 2.71 8.95 31.99
CA GLN A 180 3.89 8.99 31.13
C GLN A 180 3.52 8.59 29.71
N VAL A 181 4.17 9.19 28.71
CA VAL A 181 4.03 8.78 27.31
C VAL A 181 5.26 7.98 26.92
N TRP A 182 5.04 6.76 26.48
CA TRP A 182 6.05 5.82 26.02
C TRP A 182 5.88 5.54 24.54
N LEU A 183 6.98 5.21 23.86
CA LEU A 183 7.04 5.03 22.42
C LEU A 183 7.82 3.76 22.08
N THR A 184 7.19 2.86 21.33
CA THR A 184 7.89 1.77 20.62
C THR A 184 7.70 1.91 19.11
N ARG A 185 8.48 1.18 18.31
CA ARG A 185 8.31 1.14 16.85
C ARG A 185 8.53 -0.24 16.26
N SER A 186 7.93 -0.46 15.09
CA SER A 186 8.24 -1.56 14.18
C SER A 186 8.77 -1.01 12.86
N THR A 187 9.84 -1.61 12.35
CA THR A 187 10.38 -1.36 10.99
C THR A 187 10.17 -2.55 10.05
N ASP A 188 9.43 -3.56 10.51
CA ASP A 188 9.25 -4.86 9.86
C ASP A 188 7.76 -5.25 9.72
N ASP A 189 6.90 -4.24 9.52
CA ASP A 189 5.46 -4.42 9.23
C ASP A 189 4.61 -4.94 10.41
N GLY A 190 5.01 -4.61 11.65
CA GLY A 190 4.35 -5.03 12.88
C GLY A 190 4.74 -6.42 13.37
N LEU A 191 5.79 -7.03 12.81
CA LEU A 191 6.28 -8.36 13.23
C LEU A 191 7.05 -8.28 14.55
N THR A 192 7.97 -7.33 14.68
CA THR A 192 8.73 -7.07 15.91
C THR A 192 8.66 -5.58 16.32
N TRP A 193 8.89 -5.34 17.61
CA TRP A 193 8.77 -4.03 18.24
C TRP A 193 10.05 -3.74 19.02
N SER A 194 10.51 -2.49 18.99
CA SER A 194 11.70 -2.07 19.73
C SER A 194 11.44 -2.02 21.24
N THR A 195 12.51 -2.03 22.03
CA THR A 195 12.44 -1.59 23.44
C THR A 195 11.76 -0.22 23.50
N PRO A 196 10.74 -0.02 24.37
CA PRO A 196 10.09 1.27 24.53
C PRO A 196 11.03 2.35 25.07
N VAL A 197 10.77 3.60 24.69
CA VAL A 197 11.44 4.79 25.24
C VAL A 197 10.42 5.78 25.78
N GLU A 198 10.70 6.39 26.94
CA GLU A 198 9.86 7.45 27.48
C GLU A 198 10.07 8.77 26.70
N ILE A 199 8.98 9.44 26.33
CA ILE A 199 8.99 10.75 25.66
C ILE A 199 8.19 11.82 26.39
N THR A 200 7.66 11.56 27.60
CA THR A 200 6.76 12.44 28.36
C THR A 200 7.18 13.91 28.36
N SER A 201 8.44 14.21 28.69
CA SER A 201 8.97 15.59 28.77
C SER A 201 9.09 16.32 27.42
N GLN A 202 8.94 15.62 26.30
CA GLN A 202 8.93 16.22 24.95
C GLN A 202 7.50 16.59 24.49
N VAL A 203 6.49 15.91 25.01
CA VAL A 203 5.11 15.94 24.47
C VAL A 203 4.05 16.38 25.46
N LEU A 204 4.30 16.30 26.77
CA LEU A 204 3.35 16.68 27.82
C LEU A 204 3.72 18.03 28.44
N ASP A 205 2.73 18.85 28.77
CA ASP A 205 2.97 20.04 29.59
C ASP A 205 3.25 19.63 31.04
N PRO A 206 4.32 20.12 31.69
CA PRO A 206 4.63 19.75 33.08
C PRO A 206 3.58 20.23 34.11
N ALA A 207 2.64 21.08 33.72
CA ALA A 207 1.49 21.47 34.54
C ALA A 207 0.27 20.52 34.41
N TRP A 208 0.33 19.50 33.54
CA TRP A 208 -0.71 18.49 33.40
C TRP A 208 -0.34 17.23 34.17
N HIS A 209 -1.33 16.60 34.81
CA HIS A 209 -1.12 15.50 35.76
C HIS A 209 -1.54 14.13 35.21
N TRP A 210 -2.32 14.12 34.14
CA TRP A 210 -2.83 12.92 33.48
C TRP A 210 -2.77 13.08 31.96
N VAL A 211 -2.62 11.97 31.25
CA VAL A 211 -2.50 11.92 29.78
C VAL A 211 -3.07 10.62 29.21
N GLY A 212 -3.64 10.70 28.01
CA GLY A 212 -3.92 9.57 27.13
C GLY A 212 -3.57 9.89 25.67
N THR A 213 -2.94 8.92 24.99
CA THR A 213 -2.64 8.96 23.56
C THR A 213 -3.81 8.40 22.77
N GLY A 214 -4.47 9.22 21.94
CA GLY A 214 -5.76 8.90 21.32
C GLY A 214 -6.86 8.69 22.38
N PRO A 215 -7.45 7.49 22.51
CA PRO A 215 -7.10 6.26 21.81
C PRO A 215 -7.75 6.13 20.43
N GLY A 216 -7.09 5.37 19.56
CA GLY A 216 -7.46 5.20 18.15
C GLY A 216 -6.19 5.19 17.29
N HIS A 217 -5.98 6.18 16.41
CA HIS A 217 -4.79 6.23 15.55
C HIS A 217 -4.24 7.65 15.30
N GLY A 218 -2.97 7.72 14.91
CA GLY A 218 -2.33 8.95 14.46
C GLY A 218 -2.32 9.07 12.94
N ILE A 219 -2.17 10.29 12.43
CA ILE A 219 -2.10 10.57 10.99
C ILE A 219 -0.71 11.04 10.57
N GLN A 220 -0.36 10.78 9.31
CA GLN A 220 0.69 11.52 8.62
C GLN A 220 0.04 12.53 7.68
N LEU A 221 0.47 13.79 7.75
CA LEU A 221 0.03 14.89 6.90
C LEU A 221 0.60 14.76 5.47
N SER A 222 0.05 15.53 4.53
CA SER A 222 0.45 15.59 3.13
C SER A 222 1.91 16.01 2.93
N ASP A 223 2.44 16.85 3.83
CA ASP A 223 3.85 17.25 3.87
C ASP A 223 4.80 16.27 4.56
N GLY A 224 4.27 15.24 5.24
CA GLY A 224 5.02 14.18 5.91
C GLY A 224 5.11 14.28 7.43
N ARG A 225 4.65 15.37 8.07
CA ARG A 225 4.55 15.46 9.54
C ARG A 225 3.66 14.33 10.09
N LEU A 226 4.13 13.67 11.15
CA LEU A 226 3.32 12.74 11.95
C LEU A 226 2.57 13.53 13.03
N VAL A 227 1.31 13.22 13.29
CA VAL A 227 0.46 13.87 14.31
C VAL A 227 -0.27 12.79 15.10
N ILE A 228 -0.18 12.86 16.43
CA ILE A 228 -0.85 11.97 17.39
C ILE A 228 -1.89 12.81 18.15
N PRO A 229 -3.20 12.49 18.06
CA PRO A 229 -4.21 13.08 18.92
C PRO A 229 -4.06 12.59 20.36
N CYS A 230 -4.36 13.43 21.35
CA CYS A 230 -4.18 13.13 22.77
C CYS A 230 -5.20 13.89 23.64
N TRP A 231 -5.37 13.42 24.87
CA TRP A 231 -6.04 14.16 25.94
C TRP A 231 -5.14 14.29 27.17
N ALA A 232 -5.41 15.29 28.00
CA ALA A 232 -4.74 15.49 29.29
C ALA A 232 -5.71 16.03 30.34
N ASP A 233 -5.38 15.91 31.63
CA ASP A 233 -6.05 16.65 32.72
C ASP A 233 -5.09 17.70 33.32
N ALA A 234 -5.57 18.93 33.41
CA ALA A 234 -4.85 20.08 33.94
C ALA A 234 -4.98 20.23 35.47
N THR A 235 -5.44 19.20 36.18
CA THR A 235 -5.46 19.14 37.65
C THR A 235 -4.98 17.78 38.18
N PRO A 236 -4.57 17.67 39.45
CA PRO A 236 -4.23 16.38 40.07
C PRO A 236 -5.40 15.39 40.11
N GLN A 237 -6.65 15.86 40.12
CA GLN A 237 -7.85 15.04 40.27
C GLN A 237 -8.40 14.69 38.87
N LEU A 238 -8.21 13.44 38.45
CA LEU A 238 -8.65 12.96 37.14
C LEU A 238 -10.15 13.23 36.92
N GLY A 239 -10.46 13.88 35.81
CA GLY A 239 -11.82 14.21 35.37
C GLY A 239 -12.30 15.61 35.79
N GLU A 240 -11.47 16.42 36.45
CA GLU A 240 -11.82 17.78 36.89
C GLU A 240 -11.69 18.81 35.76
N ALA A 241 -10.57 18.84 35.02
CA ALA A 241 -10.38 19.79 33.92
C ALA A 241 -9.57 19.19 32.75
N GLN A 242 -10.23 18.32 31.99
CA GLN A 242 -9.66 17.65 30.83
C GLN A 242 -9.60 18.55 29.59
N LEU A 243 -8.66 18.29 28.68
CA LEU A 243 -8.56 18.96 27.38
C LEU A 243 -7.97 18.01 26.33
N SER A 244 -8.35 18.19 25.06
CA SER A 244 -7.64 17.58 23.94
C SER A 244 -6.40 18.39 23.54
N PHE A 245 -5.41 17.73 22.96
CA PHE A 245 -4.27 18.35 22.29
C PHE A 245 -3.72 17.40 21.21
N VAL A 246 -2.65 17.80 20.52
CA VAL A 246 -1.86 16.90 19.67
C VAL A 246 -0.38 17.00 20.02
N PHE A 247 0.39 15.95 19.76
CA PHE A 247 1.84 16.07 19.60
C PHE A 247 2.26 15.58 18.20
N TYR A 248 3.41 16.03 17.72
CA TYR A 248 3.81 15.82 16.32
C TYR A 248 5.32 15.58 16.15
N SER A 249 5.69 15.08 14.96
CA SER A 249 7.07 14.93 14.51
C SER A 249 7.23 15.34 13.05
N ASP A 250 8.18 16.22 12.74
CA ASP A 250 8.53 16.62 11.37
C ASP A 250 9.71 15.82 10.77
N ASP A 251 10.40 14.98 11.56
CA ASP A 251 11.66 14.31 11.16
C ASP A 251 11.56 12.79 10.93
N GLY A 252 10.32 12.29 10.85
CA GLY A 252 9.99 10.87 10.69
C GLY A 252 9.88 10.09 12.00
N GLY A 253 9.58 10.77 13.11
CA GLY A 253 9.38 10.20 14.44
C GLY A 253 10.65 10.08 15.30
N LYS A 254 11.76 10.72 14.92
CA LYS A 254 13.01 10.69 15.69
C LYS A 254 12.96 11.64 16.88
N THR A 255 12.32 12.80 16.71
CA THR A 255 12.00 13.76 17.77
C THR A 255 10.52 14.09 17.74
N TRP A 256 9.95 14.35 18.91
CA TRP A 256 8.53 14.67 19.08
C TRP A 256 8.36 15.99 19.83
N GLN A 257 7.29 16.71 19.55
CA GLN A 257 7.01 18.04 20.10
C GLN A 257 5.52 18.18 20.44
N ARG A 258 5.21 18.77 21.59
CA ARG A 258 3.83 19.16 21.95
C ARG A 258 3.28 20.20 20.98
N GLY A 259 2.07 20.00 20.49
CA GLY A 259 1.29 20.96 19.71
C GLY A 259 0.38 21.84 20.56
N GLY A 260 -0.61 22.44 19.90
CA GLY A 260 -1.62 23.26 20.53
C GLY A 260 -2.59 22.45 21.39
N ALA A 261 -2.94 22.99 22.56
CA ALA A 261 -4.04 22.54 23.39
C ALA A 261 -5.36 23.16 22.91
N LEU A 262 -6.47 22.45 23.12
CA LEU A 262 -7.83 22.96 22.94
C LEU A 262 -8.33 23.61 24.25
N ASP A 263 -9.57 24.13 24.23
CA ASP A 263 -10.19 24.76 25.40
C ASP A 263 -10.24 23.82 26.62
N ARG A 264 -9.84 24.35 27.78
CA ARG A 264 -9.84 23.64 29.06
C ARG A 264 -11.25 23.24 29.50
N ASP A 265 -11.41 21.98 29.91
CA ASP A 265 -12.67 21.34 30.32
C ASP A 265 -13.79 21.39 29.27
N ALA A 266 -13.42 21.44 27.98
CA ALA A 266 -14.35 21.37 26.85
C ALA A 266 -14.34 20.00 26.13
N SER A 267 -13.21 19.29 26.16
CA SER A 267 -12.96 18.08 25.36
C SER A 267 -12.07 17.08 26.09
N ASP A 268 -12.04 15.85 25.59
CA ASP A 268 -11.29 14.71 26.15
C ASP A 268 -10.66 13.90 24.98
N GLU A 269 -10.75 12.57 24.99
CA GLU A 269 -10.39 11.66 23.89
C GLU A 269 -10.82 12.18 22.51
N CYS A 270 -9.88 12.28 21.58
CA CYS A 270 -10.09 12.93 20.29
C CYS A 270 -9.40 12.20 19.14
N GLU A 271 -9.88 12.48 17.93
CA GLU A 271 -9.33 12.00 16.67
C GLU A 271 -9.19 13.14 15.65
N VAL A 272 -8.25 13.01 14.72
CA VAL A 272 -7.85 14.11 13.81
C VAL A 272 -7.68 13.65 12.38
N VAL A 273 -8.13 14.47 11.42
CA VAL A 273 -7.88 14.26 9.99
C VAL A 273 -7.40 15.53 9.31
N GLU A 274 -6.49 15.38 8.35
CA GLU A 274 -6.11 16.45 7.43
C GLU A 274 -7.20 16.59 6.36
N ARG A 275 -7.73 17.80 6.20
CA ARG A 275 -8.61 18.18 5.10
C ARG A 275 -7.82 18.42 3.82
N VAL A 276 -8.47 18.33 2.66
CA VAL A 276 -7.78 18.53 1.36
C VAL A 276 -7.25 19.95 1.14
N ASP A 277 -7.68 20.92 1.95
CA ASP A 277 -7.15 22.28 2.01
C ASP A 277 -6.02 22.47 3.05
N GLY A 278 -5.52 21.36 3.64
CA GLY A 278 -4.43 21.35 4.63
C GLY A 278 -4.87 21.71 6.06
N VAL A 279 -6.14 22.03 6.28
CA VAL A 279 -6.70 22.32 7.61
C VAL A 279 -6.84 21.01 8.39
N LEU A 280 -6.38 20.96 9.63
CA LEU A 280 -6.69 19.81 10.50
C LEU A 280 -8.09 19.98 11.06
N TYR A 281 -8.93 18.96 10.91
CA TYR A 281 -10.24 18.86 11.57
C TYR A 281 -10.15 17.82 12.67
N LEU A 282 -10.45 18.23 13.90
CA LEU A 282 -10.43 17.39 15.09
C LEU A 282 -11.85 17.17 15.59
N ASN A 283 -12.16 15.92 15.94
CA ASN A 283 -13.43 15.48 16.47
C ASN A 283 -13.20 14.75 17.81
N ALA A 284 -13.86 15.21 18.87
CA ALA A 284 -13.58 14.79 20.24
C ALA A 284 -14.83 14.41 21.02
N ARG A 285 -14.60 13.57 22.02
CA ARG A 285 -15.48 13.37 23.17
C ARG A 285 -15.71 14.71 23.86
N SER A 286 -16.98 15.06 24.11
CA SER A 286 -17.34 16.29 24.80
C SER A 286 -17.29 16.15 26.32
N ARG A 287 -16.94 17.26 26.97
CA ARG A 287 -17.05 17.45 28.43
C ARG A 287 -18.37 18.15 28.78
N GLN A 288 -18.62 18.37 30.07
CA GLN A 288 -19.70 19.24 30.56
C GLN A 288 -21.12 18.93 30.02
N GLY A 289 -21.43 17.64 29.84
CA GLY A 289 -22.78 17.15 29.56
C GLY A 289 -23.39 17.62 28.23
N LYS A 290 -22.56 17.96 27.23
CA LYS A 290 -23.01 18.59 25.97
C LYS A 290 -23.80 17.67 25.04
N GLN A 291 -23.63 16.35 25.21
CA GLN A 291 -24.34 15.29 24.46
C GLN A 291 -24.19 15.39 22.92
N GLN A 292 -23.07 15.98 22.46
CA GLN A 292 -22.76 16.30 21.07
C GLN A 292 -21.25 16.24 20.90
N ARG A 293 -20.74 15.75 19.76
CA ARG A 293 -19.28 15.71 19.51
C ARG A 293 -18.70 17.12 19.56
N ALA A 294 -17.60 17.26 20.30
CA ALA A 294 -16.78 18.47 20.32
C ALA A 294 -15.93 18.52 19.03
N VAL A 295 -15.80 19.70 18.42
CA VAL A 295 -15.03 19.89 17.17
C VAL A 295 -14.22 21.17 17.19
N ALA A 296 -13.03 21.12 16.60
CA ALA A 296 -12.14 22.26 16.40
C ALA A 296 -11.33 22.11 15.11
N THR A 297 -10.77 23.21 14.59
CA THR A 297 -9.89 23.20 13.42
C THR A 297 -8.57 23.91 13.68
N SER A 298 -7.50 23.43 13.05
CA SER A 298 -6.17 24.05 13.07
C SER A 298 -5.71 24.41 11.66
N HIS A 299 -5.25 25.65 11.48
CA HIS A 299 -4.73 26.18 10.21
C HIS A 299 -3.20 26.25 10.17
N ASP A 300 -2.52 25.81 11.23
CA ASP A 300 -1.07 25.92 11.42
C ASP A 300 -0.41 24.57 11.73
N ARG A 301 -1.00 23.48 11.20
CA ARG A 301 -0.51 22.09 11.32
C ARG A 301 -0.52 21.57 12.76
N GLY A 302 -1.48 22.02 13.58
CA GLY A 302 -1.70 21.55 14.96
C GLY A 302 -0.97 22.34 16.04
N GLN A 303 -0.54 23.58 15.78
CA GLN A 303 0.13 24.44 16.77
C GLN A 303 -0.87 25.31 17.55
N SER A 304 -1.99 25.69 16.93
CA SER A 304 -3.14 26.32 17.58
C SER A 304 -4.45 25.79 17.00
N TRP A 305 -5.53 25.96 17.75
CA TRP A 305 -6.87 25.48 17.44
C TRP A 305 -7.90 26.59 17.54
N SER A 306 -8.98 26.48 16.76
CA SER A 306 -10.20 27.25 16.99
C SER A 306 -10.79 26.92 18.37
N PRO A 307 -11.62 27.81 18.94
CA PRO A 307 -12.46 27.45 20.09
C PRO A 307 -13.27 26.18 19.83
N VAL A 308 -13.52 25.42 20.89
CA VAL A 308 -14.29 24.18 20.83
C VAL A 308 -15.76 24.48 20.59
N THR A 309 -16.28 23.93 19.50
CA THR A 309 -17.71 23.99 19.16
C THR A 309 -18.32 22.60 19.24
N HIS A 310 -19.64 22.50 19.19
CA HIS A 310 -20.37 21.24 19.36
C HIS A 310 -21.27 20.99 18.16
N ASP A 311 -21.19 19.81 17.55
CA ASP A 311 -21.98 19.47 16.37
C ASP A 311 -23.29 18.77 16.78
N ALA A 312 -24.39 19.50 16.72
CA ALA A 312 -25.73 19.01 17.05
C ALA A 312 -26.23 17.84 16.17
N ARG A 313 -25.56 17.55 15.04
CA ARG A 313 -25.87 16.41 14.16
C ARG A 313 -25.17 15.13 14.57
N LEU A 314 -24.20 15.24 15.49
CA LEU A 314 -23.39 14.15 16.02
C LEU A 314 -23.69 13.94 17.53
N PRO A 315 -24.85 13.36 17.89
CA PRO A 315 -25.17 13.06 19.28
C PRO A 315 -24.22 12.01 19.87
N GLU A 316 -23.89 12.15 21.15
CA GLU A 316 -23.08 11.18 21.91
C GLU A 316 -23.41 11.22 23.42
N LEU A 317 -22.92 10.22 24.16
CA LEU A 317 -22.83 10.21 25.62
C LEU A 317 -21.36 10.09 26.04
N SER A 318 -20.58 11.17 25.86
CA SER A 318 -19.18 11.33 26.27
C SER A 318 -18.35 10.03 26.17
N CYS A 319 -18.04 9.65 24.94
CA CYS A 319 -17.33 8.42 24.59
C CYS A 319 -16.27 8.73 23.53
N GLN A 320 -15.20 7.95 23.44
CA GLN A 320 -14.34 7.98 22.25
C GLN A 320 -15.16 7.66 20.98
N GLY A 321 -14.69 8.19 19.86
CA GLY A 321 -15.20 7.87 18.52
C GLY A 321 -14.11 8.19 17.49
N SER A 322 -14.11 7.47 16.37
CA SER A 322 -13.05 7.53 15.37
C SER A 322 -13.41 8.35 14.13
N LEU A 323 -12.39 8.87 13.47
CA LEU A 323 -12.45 9.74 12.31
C LEU A 323 -11.35 9.33 11.33
N ALA A 324 -11.69 9.02 10.08
CA ALA A 324 -10.72 8.56 9.08
C ALA A 324 -10.95 9.18 7.69
N ARG A 325 -9.86 9.37 6.94
CA ARG A 325 -9.92 9.70 5.52
C ARG A 325 -10.21 8.42 4.72
N TYR A 326 -11.31 8.42 3.97
CA TYR A 326 -11.65 7.30 3.09
C TYR A 326 -11.09 7.48 1.68
N SER A 327 -11.30 8.66 1.08
CA SER A 327 -10.73 8.98 -0.23
C SER A 327 -10.57 10.47 -0.47
N THR A 328 -9.76 10.79 -1.48
CA THR A 328 -9.61 12.14 -2.03
C THR A 328 -10.00 12.12 -3.52
N ALA A 329 -10.37 13.27 -4.07
CA ALA A 329 -10.63 13.49 -5.49
C ALA A 329 -9.35 13.44 -6.38
N ARG A 330 -8.18 13.18 -5.78
CA ARG A 330 -6.92 12.91 -6.48
C ARG A 330 -6.83 11.45 -6.91
N ASP A 331 -7.23 10.55 -6.02
CA ASP A 331 -7.05 9.10 -6.18
C ASP A 331 -8.39 8.41 -6.54
N HIS A 332 -9.52 9.04 -6.21
CA HIS A 332 -10.90 8.63 -6.51
C HIS A 332 -11.69 9.77 -7.19
N ASP A 333 -13.02 9.64 -7.27
CA ASP A 333 -13.95 10.61 -7.88
C ASP A 333 -14.29 11.83 -7.00
N ARG A 334 -14.22 11.71 -5.66
CA ARG A 334 -14.51 12.80 -4.71
C ARG A 334 -13.82 12.57 -3.37
N ASN A 335 -13.77 13.61 -2.54
CA ASN A 335 -13.30 13.50 -1.17
C ASN A 335 -14.34 12.84 -0.27
N ARG A 336 -13.89 11.99 0.65
CA ARG A 336 -14.73 11.30 1.63
C ARG A 336 -14.05 11.19 2.99
N LEU A 337 -14.77 11.57 4.04
CA LEU A 337 -14.42 11.31 5.45
C LEU A 337 -15.41 10.32 6.05
N LEU A 338 -14.91 9.46 6.94
CA LEU A 338 -15.70 8.56 7.76
C LEU A 338 -15.62 8.99 9.23
N LEU A 339 -16.73 8.86 9.95
CA LEU A 339 -16.78 8.99 11.40
C LEU A 339 -17.57 7.84 12.00
N ALA A 340 -17.08 7.25 13.09
CA ALA A 340 -17.76 6.20 13.84
C ALA A 340 -17.83 6.56 15.32
N ALA A 341 -19.04 6.66 15.86
CA ALA A 341 -19.27 6.91 17.28
C ALA A 341 -20.64 6.34 17.73
N PRO A 342 -20.83 6.03 19.03
CA PRO A 342 -22.14 5.71 19.60
C PRO A 342 -23.10 6.90 19.44
N ALA A 343 -24.17 6.74 18.65
CA ALA A 343 -25.06 7.84 18.25
C ALA A 343 -26.26 8.02 19.20
N SER A 344 -26.04 7.91 20.51
CA SER A 344 -27.07 8.08 21.54
C SER A 344 -26.62 9.06 22.61
N GLN A 345 -27.56 9.90 23.07
CA GLN A 345 -27.33 10.90 24.13
C GLN A 345 -27.53 10.35 25.55
N THR A 346 -27.97 9.09 25.66
CA THR A 346 -28.37 8.46 26.94
C THR A 346 -27.64 7.17 27.25
N ALA A 347 -26.95 6.57 26.28
CA ALA A 347 -26.16 5.36 26.45
C ALA A 347 -25.01 5.29 25.42
N ARG A 348 -23.97 4.51 25.72
CA ARG A 348 -22.97 4.06 24.73
C ARG A 348 -23.61 2.96 23.87
N ALA A 349 -24.43 3.40 22.90
CA ALA A 349 -25.32 2.56 22.11
C ALA A 349 -25.40 3.04 20.66
N ALA A 350 -25.91 2.18 19.76
CA ALA A 350 -26.14 2.52 18.36
C ALA A 350 -24.88 3.08 17.68
N LEU A 351 -23.78 2.31 17.71
CA LEU A 351 -22.55 2.66 17.01
C LEU A 351 -22.86 2.85 15.53
N THR A 352 -22.66 4.08 15.06
CA THR A 352 -23.11 4.53 13.75
C THR A 352 -21.92 4.99 12.93
N LEU A 353 -21.73 4.37 11.77
CA LEU A 353 -20.78 4.80 10.76
C LEU A 353 -21.42 5.90 9.90
N ARG A 354 -20.70 7.00 9.69
CA ARG A 354 -21.16 8.17 8.94
C ARG A 354 -20.18 8.53 7.84
N LEU A 355 -20.69 9.09 6.74
CA LEU A 355 -19.89 9.59 5.62
C LEU A 355 -20.13 11.08 5.42
N SER A 356 -19.04 11.83 5.24
CA SER A 356 -19.05 13.21 4.77
C SER A 356 -18.34 13.30 3.43
N THR A 357 -18.94 14.01 2.46
CA THR A 357 -18.33 14.33 1.15
C THR A 357 -17.84 15.78 1.05
N ASN A 358 -17.96 16.54 2.14
CA ASN A 358 -17.66 17.97 2.23
C ASN A 358 -16.73 18.26 3.44
N GLU A 359 -15.67 17.47 3.60
CA GLU A 359 -14.60 17.74 4.57
C GLU A 359 -15.07 17.92 6.04
N GLY A 360 -16.11 17.17 6.43
CA GLY A 360 -16.64 17.17 7.80
C GLY A 360 -17.65 18.29 8.07
N HIS A 361 -17.95 19.14 7.07
CA HIS A 361 -18.96 20.19 7.22
C HIS A 361 -20.37 19.63 7.44
N ASP A 362 -20.71 18.47 6.88
CA ASP A 362 -21.97 17.75 7.11
C ASP A 362 -21.85 16.23 6.92
N TRP A 363 -22.81 15.47 7.46
CA TRP A 363 -22.80 14.00 7.54
C TRP A 363 -24.10 13.37 6.99
N PRO A 364 -24.40 13.52 5.69
CA PRO A 364 -25.70 13.17 5.10
C PRO A 364 -25.96 11.65 4.96
N VAL A 365 -24.95 10.80 5.15
CA VAL A 365 -25.11 9.35 5.20
C VAL A 365 -24.71 8.83 6.56
N SER A 366 -25.56 8.01 7.15
CA SER A 366 -25.34 7.34 8.42
C SER A 366 -25.95 5.94 8.39
N ARG A 367 -25.21 4.92 8.84
CA ARG A 367 -25.70 3.55 8.99
C ARG A 367 -25.26 2.97 10.33
N VAL A 368 -26.22 2.40 11.07
CA VAL A 368 -25.93 1.71 12.34
C VAL A 368 -25.18 0.42 12.05
N VAL A 369 -24.05 0.22 12.72
CA VAL A 369 -23.20 -0.99 12.65
C VAL A 369 -23.56 -1.94 13.78
N GLU A 370 -23.74 -1.41 14.99
CA GLU A 370 -24.12 -2.16 16.19
C GLU A 370 -25.27 -1.42 16.89
N PRO A 371 -26.52 -1.93 16.87
CA PRO A 371 -27.64 -1.29 17.55
C PRO A 371 -27.57 -1.43 19.09
N GLY A 372 -26.86 -2.44 19.61
CA GLY A 372 -26.73 -2.72 21.04
C GLY A 372 -25.77 -1.77 21.78
N MET A 373 -25.30 -2.21 22.96
CA MET A 373 -24.22 -1.54 23.68
C MET A 373 -22.92 -1.64 22.90
N ALA A 374 -22.36 -0.47 22.57
CA ALA A 374 -21.12 -0.32 21.85
C ALA A 374 -20.39 0.95 22.32
N GLY A 375 -19.11 0.79 22.63
CA GLY A 375 -18.28 1.85 23.19
C GLY A 375 -17.28 2.41 22.19
N TYR A 376 -16.01 2.22 22.52
CA TYR A 376 -14.90 2.79 21.77
C TYR A 376 -14.78 2.07 20.44
N SER A 377 -14.28 2.77 19.43
CA SER A 377 -14.14 2.23 18.09
C SER A 377 -13.00 2.89 17.35
N ASP A 378 -12.37 2.16 16.43
CA ASP A 378 -11.39 2.75 15.52
C ASP A 378 -11.60 2.31 14.07
N LEU A 379 -11.37 3.27 13.16
CA LEU A 379 -11.58 3.16 11.73
C LEU A 379 -10.26 2.99 10.99
N ALA A 380 -10.26 2.10 10.00
CA ALA A 380 -9.21 2.01 9.01
C ALA A 380 -9.81 1.76 7.62
N VAL A 381 -9.07 2.14 6.58
CA VAL A 381 -9.48 1.94 5.19
C VAL A 381 -8.36 1.24 4.45
N THR A 382 -8.63 0.03 3.96
CA THR A 382 -7.66 -0.80 3.23
C THR A 382 -7.37 -0.22 1.84
N LEU A 383 -6.29 -0.70 1.22
CA LEU A 383 -5.85 -0.26 -0.11
C LEU A 383 -6.80 -0.64 -1.26
N ASP A 384 -7.86 -1.42 -0.98
CA ASP A 384 -8.94 -1.76 -1.91
C ASP A 384 -10.25 -1.00 -1.60
N GLY A 385 -10.27 -0.11 -0.60
CA GLY A 385 -11.46 0.64 -0.21
C GLY A 385 -12.42 -0.10 0.73
N THR A 386 -12.05 -1.26 1.29
CA THR A 386 -12.79 -1.85 2.41
C THR A 386 -12.65 -0.97 3.65
N ILE A 387 -13.78 -0.65 4.28
CA ILE A 387 -13.86 0.02 5.57
C ILE A 387 -13.74 -1.05 6.65
N LEU A 388 -12.78 -0.86 7.54
CA LEU A 388 -12.60 -1.63 8.75
C LEU A 388 -13.02 -0.77 9.94
N LEU A 389 -13.81 -1.34 10.85
CA LEU A 389 -14.21 -0.70 12.10
C LEU A 389 -14.07 -1.73 13.22
N LEU A 390 -13.05 -1.55 14.07
CA LEU A 390 -12.85 -2.38 15.27
C LEU A 390 -13.49 -1.66 16.45
N TYR A 391 -14.39 -2.32 17.17
CA TYR A 391 -15.18 -1.65 18.21
C TYR A 391 -15.51 -2.56 19.40
N GLU A 392 -15.72 -1.94 20.55
CA GLU A 392 -16.20 -2.59 21.77
C GLU A 392 -17.69 -2.93 21.62
N SER A 393 -18.06 -4.17 21.92
CA SER A 393 -19.40 -4.73 21.64
C SER A 393 -19.79 -5.76 22.69
N HIS A 394 -21.06 -6.20 22.66
CA HIS A 394 -21.58 -7.25 23.55
C HIS A 394 -21.30 -6.92 25.03
N ASP A 395 -21.76 -5.75 25.48
CA ASP A 395 -21.54 -5.24 26.85
C ASP A 395 -20.05 -5.21 27.24
N TYR A 396 -19.21 -4.75 26.29
CA TYR A 396 -17.75 -4.65 26.39
C TYR A 396 -17.02 -6.00 26.55
N THR A 397 -17.70 -7.14 26.37
CA THR A 397 -17.07 -8.46 26.46
C THR A 397 -16.25 -8.82 25.22
N ARG A 398 -16.42 -8.11 24.10
CA ARG A 398 -15.78 -8.42 22.80
C ARG A 398 -15.32 -7.17 22.06
N LEU A 399 -14.13 -7.24 21.47
CA LEU A 399 -13.73 -6.37 20.36
C LEU A 399 -14.11 -7.03 19.04
N THR A 400 -15.08 -6.44 18.35
CA THR A 400 -15.61 -6.91 17.07
C THR A 400 -15.08 -6.05 15.93
N LEU A 401 -14.60 -6.69 14.87
CA LEU A 401 -14.27 -6.04 13.61
C LEU A 401 -15.46 -6.15 12.66
N ALA A 402 -16.06 -5.02 12.30
CA ALA A 402 -16.89 -4.92 11.10
C ALA A 402 -15.98 -4.65 9.88
N ARG A 403 -16.26 -5.34 8.77
CA ARG A 403 -15.69 -5.11 7.44
C ARG A 403 -16.84 -4.77 6.50
N CYS A 404 -16.80 -3.62 5.83
CA CYS A 404 -17.83 -3.24 4.88
C CYS A 404 -17.31 -2.38 3.73
N ASN A 405 -18.06 -2.28 2.63
CA ASN A 405 -17.76 -1.36 1.53
C ASN A 405 -18.64 -0.10 1.56
N LEU A 406 -18.32 0.85 0.69
CA LEU A 406 -19.05 2.11 0.56
C LEU A 406 -20.48 1.87 0.05
N GLU A 407 -20.70 0.85 -0.78
CA GLU A 407 -22.00 0.42 -1.27
C GLU A 407 -22.90 -0.04 -0.12
N TRP A 408 -22.37 -0.73 0.89
CA TRP A 408 -23.12 -1.00 2.11
C TRP A 408 -23.41 0.27 2.91
N LEU A 409 -22.40 1.12 3.17
CA LEU A 409 -22.60 2.34 3.95
C LEU A 409 -23.64 3.29 3.32
N THR A 410 -23.65 3.39 1.99
CA THR A 410 -24.49 4.33 1.23
C THR A 410 -25.72 3.72 0.59
N GLU A 411 -25.97 2.43 0.80
CA GLU A 411 -27.07 1.67 0.17
C GLU A 411 -27.03 1.73 -1.37
N GLY A 412 -25.83 1.58 -1.93
CA GLY A 412 -25.56 1.63 -3.36
C GLY A 412 -25.61 3.03 -4.00
N ARG A 413 -25.82 4.10 -3.21
CA ARG A 413 -25.80 5.49 -3.72
C ARG A 413 -24.40 6.02 -4.02
N ASP A 414 -23.36 5.37 -3.50
CA ASP A 414 -21.97 5.71 -3.73
C ASP A 414 -21.10 4.44 -3.83
N SER A 415 -20.12 4.48 -4.73
CA SER A 415 -19.18 3.40 -5.01
C SER A 415 -17.75 3.96 -5.06
N PRO A 416 -16.74 3.28 -4.50
CA PRO A 416 -15.40 3.81 -4.44
C PRO A 416 -14.69 3.55 -5.77
N MET A 417 -14.86 4.46 -6.73
CA MET A 417 -14.11 4.40 -7.99
C MET A 417 -12.66 4.82 -7.75
N MET A 418 -11.83 3.89 -7.23
CA MET A 418 -10.37 3.96 -7.38
C MET A 418 -10.08 3.96 -8.87
N ALA A 419 -9.77 5.13 -9.42
CA ALA A 419 -9.37 5.21 -10.81
C ALA A 419 -7.96 4.69 -11.01
N TRP A 420 -7.09 4.90 -10.03
CA TRP A 420 -5.70 4.51 -10.10
C TRP A 420 -5.05 4.39 -8.71
N LYS A 421 -3.91 3.70 -8.67
CA LYS A 421 -3.07 3.53 -7.49
C LYS A 421 -1.61 3.69 -7.88
N VAL A 422 -0.87 4.52 -7.15
CA VAL A 422 0.59 4.66 -7.29
C VAL A 422 1.27 4.11 -6.05
N TRP A 423 2.37 3.37 -6.23
CA TRP A 423 3.24 2.97 -5.14
C TRP A 423 4.71 2.90 -5.59
N THR A 424 5.62 3.05 -4.63
CA THR A 424 7.05 2.85 -4.87
C THR A 424 7.57 1.77 -3.92
N GLY A 425 8.63 1.08 -4.35
CA GLY A 425 9.20 -0.03 -3.61
C GLY A 425 10.72 -0.06 -3.72
N ALA A 426 11.35 -0.66 -2.72
CA ALA A 426 12.78 -0.95 -2.73
C ALA A 426 13.01 -2.44 -2.45
N ARG A 427 13.99 -3.04 -3.14
CA ARG A 427 14.52 -4.37 -2.82
C ARG A 427 16.03 -4.25 -2.62
N THR A 428 16.58 -5.07 -1.73
CA THR A 428 18.03 -5.20 -1.50
C THR A 428 18.60 -6.45 -2.14
N GLU A 429 17.77 -7.49 -2.32
CA GLU A 429 18.12 -8.78 -2.93
C GLU A 429 17.45 -8.92 -4.31
N PRO A 430 18.15 -9.48 -5.32
CA PRO A 430 19.57 -9.88 -5.32
C PRO A 430 20.54 -8.70 -5.45
N ARG A 431 20.01 -7.48 -5.57
CA ARG A 431 20.73 -6.21 -5.71
C ARG A 431 19.82 -5.06 -5.27
N PRO A 432 20.35 -3.85 -4.97
CA PRO A 432 19.54 -2.66 -4.79
C PRO A 432 18.67 -2.39 -6.03
N LEU A 433 17.35 -2.30 -5.82
CA LEU A 433 16.35 -1.95 -6.84
C LEU A 433 15.41 -0.86 -6.31
N ARG A 434 14.98 0.04 -7.19
CA ARG A 434 13.91 1.02 -6.99
C ARG A 434 12.83 0.82 -8.05
N LEU A 435 11.62 0.57 -7.58
CA LEU A 435 10.46 0.18 -8.38
C LEU A 435 9.38 1.27 -8.22
N HIS A 436 8.83 1.74 -9.33
CA HIS A 436 7.83 2.81 -9.35
C HIS A 436 6.65 2.36 -10.20
N TRP A 437 5.47 2.33 -9.60
CA TRP A 437 4.30 1.66 -10.14
C TRP A 437 3.10 2.60 -10.25
N LEU A 438 2.32 2.42 -11.31
CA LEU A 438 0.97 2.97 -11.41
C LEU A 438 0.04 1.87 -11.93
N ARG A 439 -1.09 1.64 -11.28
CA ARG A 439 -2.17 0.76 -11.78
C ARG A 439 -3.42 1.58 -12.00
N LEU A 440 -4.05 1.44 -13.15
CA LEU A 440 -5.17 2.25 -13.65
C LEU A 440 -6.37 1.34 -13.97
N ASP A 441 -7.55 1.71 -13.49
CA ASP A 441 -8.82 1.14 -13.94
C ASP A 441 -9.20 1.78 -15.27
N LEU A 442 -9.07 1.04 -16.37
CA LEU A 442 -9.44 1.51 -17.69
C LEU A 442 -10.94 1.82 -17.79
N GLN A 443 -11.79 1.32 -16.89
CA GLN A 443 -13.23 1.63 -16.85
C GLN A 443 -13.58 2.87 -16.00
N ALA A 444 -12.61 3.57 -15.40
CA ALA A 444 -12.85 4.80 -14.63
C ALA A 444 -13.31 5.97 -15.52
N ALA A 445 -14.63 6.15 -15.61
CA ALA A 445 -15.31 7.05 -16.55
C ALA A 445 -14.79 8.51 -16.55
N GLN A 446 -14.34 9.00 -15.39
CA GLN A 446 -13.85 10.36 -15.14
C GLN A 446 -12.41 10.64 -15.60
N TYR A 447 -11.68 9.60 -16.00
CA TYR A 447 -10.35 9.69 -16.59
C TYR A 447 -10.37 9.21 -18.05
N GLU A 448 -9.43 9.71 -18.86
CA GLU A 448 -9.16 9.16 -20.18
C GLU A 448 -7.66 8.99 -20.42
N LEU A 449 -7.32 7.84 -20.99
CA LEU A 449 -5.97 7.46 -21.40
C LEU A 449 -5.74 7.97 -22.82
N ASP A 450 -4.62 8.65 -23.07
CA ASP A 450 -4.30 9.22 -24.38
C ASP A 450 -2.79 9.18 -24.62
N VAL A 451 -2.38 9.46 -25.84
CA VAL A 451 -0.97 9.48 -26.24
C VAL A 451 -0.57 10.90 -26.62
N ALA A 452 0.50 11.40 -26.00
CA ALA A 452 1.12 12.65 -26.37
C ALA A 452 2.31 12.35 -27.28
N VAL A 453 2.39 13.05 -28.42
CA VAL A 453 3.50 12.97 -29.37
C VAL A 453 4.09 14.37 -29.51
N GLY A 454 5.42 14.47 -29.52
CA GLY A 454 6.13 15.74 -29.69
C GLY A 454 5.83 16.40 -31.04
N PRO A 455 6.08 17.71 -31.20
CA PRO A 455 5.67 18.44 -32.39
C PRO A 455 6.22 17.82 -33.69
N ASP A 456 5.29 17.40 -34.54
CA ASP A 456 5.49 16.93 -35.90
C ASP A 456 5.87 18.13 -36.80
N PRO A 457 7.10 18.17 -37.37
CA PRO A 457 7.59 19.31 -38.15
C PRO A 457 7.39 19.18 -39.66
N ASP A 458 7.02 18.02 -40.22
CA ASP A 458 6.90 17.80 -41.67
C ASP A 458 5.64 17.04 -42.13
N GLY A 459 4.78 16.59 -41.21
CA GLY A 459 3.47 15.98 -41.49
C GLY A 459 3.59 14.52 -41.86
N ASP A 460 3.14 14.17 -43.07
CA ASP A 460 3.33 12.82 -43.64
C ASP A 460 4.78 12.57 -44.13
N GLY A 461 5.74 13.34 -43.60
CA GLY A 461 7.16 13.20 -43.88
C GLY A 461 7.84 12.14 -43.00
N PRO A 462 9.16 11.97 -43.13
CA PRO A 462 9.89 10.99 -42.33
C PRO A 462 10.03 11.38 -40.85
N VAL A 463 9.80 12.64 -40.45
CA VAL A 463 10.00 13.10 -39.07
C VAL A 463 8.69 13.07 -38.28
N GLU A 464 8.28 11.88 -37.85
CA GLU A 464 7.02 11.71 -37.10
C GLU A 464 6.92 12.53 -35.79
N ALA A 465 8.05 12.91 -35.18
CA ALA A 465 8.06 13.78 -34.01
C ALA A 465 9.40 14.51 -33.78
N ARG A 466 9.33 15.64 -33.05
CA ARG A 466 10.47 16.21 -32.31
C ARG A 466 10.58 15.63 -30.90
N LEU A 467 11.81 15.30 -30.48
CA LEU A 467 12.11 14.97 -29.10
C LEU A 467 11.76 16.14 -28.18
N THR A 468 10.92 15.89 -27.19
CA THR A 468 10.35 16.92 -26.30
C THR A 468 10.67 16.56 -24.84
N SER A 469 10.77 17.56 -23.95
CA SER A 469 10.94 17.28 -22.52
C SER A 469 9.74 16.48 -22.00
N PRO A 470 9.92 15.36 -21.27
CA PRO A 470 8.80 14.55 -20.80
C PRO A 470 7.77 15.36 -19.99
N ARG A 471 8.25 16.31 -19.17
CA ARG A 471 7.38 17.18 -18.37
C ARG A 471 6.59 18.17 -19.21
N GLU A 472 7.19 18.66 -20.29
CA GLU A 472 6.57 19.61 -21.22
C GLU A 472 5.48 18.91 -22.02
N LEU A 473 5.82 17.77 -22.63
CA LEU A 473 4.93 16.92 -23.41
C LEU A 473 3.71 16.45 -22.60
N ALA A 474 3.93 15.99 -21.37
CA ALA A 474 2.84 15.57 -20.48
C ALA A 474 1.99 16.75 -19.98
N ARG A 475 2.59 17.91 -19.71
CA ARG A 475 1.86 19.13 -19.29
C ARG A 475 0.97 19.65 -20.42
N GLU A 476 1.46 19.69 -21.65
CA GLU A 476 0.71 20.17 -22.81
C GLU A 476 -0.45 19.26 -23.19
N ALA A 477 -0.29 17.95 -22.97
CA ALA A 477 -1.38 16.98 -23.07
C ALA A 477 -2.34 16.99 -21.86
N GLY A 478 -2.11 17.83 -20.84
CA GLY A 478 -2.94 17.88 -19.63
C GLY A 478 -2.90 16.61 -18.78
N PHE A 479 -1.83 15.81 -18.89
CA PHE A 479 -1.69 14.56 -18.16
C PHE A 479 -1.47 14.79 -16.66
N LEU A 480 -2.13 13.96 -15.87
CA LEU A 480 -1.96 13.85 -14.42
C LEU A 480 -0.95 12.75 -14.05
N ALA A 481 -0.72 11.77 -14.93
CA ALA A 481 0.44 10.89 -14.89
C ALA A 481 0.81 10.46 -16.31
N ALA A 482 2.09 10.17 -16.56
CA ALA A 482 2.57 9.72 -17.87
C ALA A 482 3.81 8.84 -17.78
N ILE A 483 3.97 7.91 -18.73
CA ILE A 483 5.14 7.02 -18.88
C ILE A 483 5.70 7.12 -20.31
N ASN A 484 7.01 6.97 -20.48
CA ASN A 484 7.62 6.84 -21.81
C ASN A 484 7.15 5.55 -22.50
N THR A 485 7.10 5.51 -23.83
CA THR A 485 6.66 4.30 -24.55
C THR A 485 7.60 3.85 -25.66
N ASN A 486 7.37 4.31 -26.88
CA ASN A 486 7.97 3.72 -28.08
C ASN A 486 9.46 4.02 -28.16
N ALA A 487 10.17 3.12 -28.84
CA ALA A 487 11.51 3.41 -29.33
C ALA A 487 11.46 4.39 -30.51
N TRP A 488 12.61 4.95 -30.86
CA TRP A 488 12.73 5.87 -31.99
C TRP A 488 14.12 5.85 -32.61
N GLU A 489 14.19 6.25 -33.87
CA GLU A 489 15.44 6.55 -34.57
C GLU A 489 15.64 8.07 -34.66
N MET A 490 16.90 8.52 -34.58
CA MET A 490 17.24 9.92 -34.86
C MET A 490 17.23 10.17 -36.36
N LEU A 491 16.79 11.36 -36.78
CA LEU A 491 16.88 11.80 -38.17
C LEU A 491 17.79 13.05 -38.29
N PRO A 492 18.81 13.04 -39.18
CA PRO A 492 19.34 11.88 -39.88
C PRO A 492 19.91 10.82 -38.90
N PRO A 493 20.01 9.53 -39.32
CA PRO A 493 20.55 8.46 -38.47
C PRO A 493 21.92 8.78 -37.90
N THR A 494 22.14 8.40 -36.63
CA THR A 494 23.46 8.55 -36.00
C THR A 494 24.46 7.61 -36.67
N PRO A 495 25.65 8.07 -37.09
CA PRO A 495 26.64 7.22 -37.75
C PRO A 495 27.07 6.03 -36.88
N ALA A 496 27.30 4.89 -37.52
CA ALA A 496 27.69 3.66 -36.84
C ALA A 496 28.92 3.86 -35.95
N GLY A 497 28.87 3.34 -34.71
CA GLY A 497 29.92 3.49 -33.70
C GLY A 497 29.85 4.78 -32.87
N ILE A 498 29.05 5.77 -33.26
CA ILE A 498 28.80 6.97 -32.45
C ILE A 498 27.60 6.74 -31.53
N ARG A 499 27.70 7.11 -30.25
CA ARG A 499 26.54 7.12 -29.35
C ARG A 499 25.68 8.36 -29.64
N PRO A 500 24.37 8.21 -29.90
CA PRO A 500 23.48 9.35 -30.08
C PRO A 500 23.41 10.22 -28.82
N ILE A 501 23.33 11.54 -29.02
CA ILE A 501 23.03 12.51 -27.96
C ILE A 501 21.59 12.99 -28.20
N TYR A 502 20.69 12.65 -27.27
CA TYR A 502 19.28 13.00 -27.36
C TYR A 502 19.04 14.39 -26.77
N LEU A 503 18.83 15.37 -27.64
CA LEU A 503 18.53 16.76 -27.27
C LEU A 503 17.11 17.13 -27.68
N ALA A 504 16.48 18.01 -26.90
CA ALA A 504 15.16 18.53 -27.21
C ALA A 504 15.16 19.28 -28.55
N GLY A 505 14.07 19.16 -29.31
CA GLY A 505 13.94 19.68 -30.67
C GLY A 505 14.55 18.80 -31.78
N GLY A 506 15.34 17.78 -31.42
CA GLY A 506 15.89 16.81 -32.37
C GLY A 506 14.80 16.03 -33.12
N HIS A 507 15.04 15.74 -34.39
CA HIS A 507 14.11 15.02 -35.27
C HIS A 507 14.17 13.51 -35.02
N SER A 508 13.00 12.86 -35.00
CA SER A 508 12.88 11.43 -34.74
C SER A 508 11.76 10.76 -35.55
N ASN A 509 12.02 9.51 -35.92
CA ASN A 509 11.06 8.55 -36.47
C ASN A 509 10.64 7.59 -35.34
N ILE A 510 9.35 7.42 -35.08
CA ILE A 510 8.86 6.56 -33.99
C ILE A 510 8.79 5.11 -34.48
N LEU A 511 9.12 4.18 -33.60
CA LEU A 511 9.12 2.75 -33.91
C LEU A 511 7.89 2.06 -33.31
N GLY A 512 7.18 1.33 -34.16
CA GLY A 512 5.90 0.70 -33.83
C GLY A 512 4.75 1.70 -33.63
N TRP A 513 3.54 1.17 -33.45
CA TRP A 513 2.31 1.96 -33.45
C TRP A 513 2.32 3.07 -32.39
N ALA A 514 2.02 4.30 -32.81
CA ALA A 514 1.74 5.43 -31.95
C ALA A 514 0.43 6.08 -32.43
N ARG A 515 -0.62 6.02 -31.61
CA ARG A 515 -1.95 6.54 -31.95
C ARG A 515 -2.52 7.36 -30.81
N THR A 516 -2.86 8.60 -31.11
CA THR A 516 -3.67 9.48 -30.27
C THR A 516 -5.15 9.31 -30.63
N ARG A 517 -6.06 9.86 -29.84
CA ARG A 517 -7.50 9.83 -30.12
C ARG A 517 -7.90 10.42 -31.47
N ASN A 518 -7.10 11.36 -31.99
CA ASN A 518 -7.42 12.11 -33.19
C ASN A 518 -6.59 11.71 -34.43
N ALA A 519 -5.45 11.02 -34.24
CA ALA A 519 -4.53 10.69 -35.33
C ALA A 519 -3.68 9.44 -35.03
N VAL A 520 -3.39 8.66 -36.08
CA VAL A 520 -2.21 7.79 -36.08
C VAL A 520 -1.00 8.68 -36.34
N ARG A 521 0.04 8.55 -35.52
CA ARG A 521 1.30 9.32 -35.60
C ARG A 521 2.48 8.49 -36.08
N SER A 522 2.45 7.19 -35.78
CA SER A 522 3.30 6.18 -36.43
C SER A 522 2.47 4.92 -36.64
N PRO A 523 2.52 4.27 -37.81
CA PRO A 523 1.73 3.07 -38.10
C PRO A 523 2.20 1.84 -37.30
N PRO A 524 1.41 0.76 -37.19
CA PRO A 524 1.88 -0.52 -36.68
C PRO A 524 3.04 -1.05 -37.53
N GLN A 525 4.07 -1.61 -36.88
CA GLN A 525 5.25 -2.15 -37.54
C GLN A 525 5.49 -3.59 -37.04
N PRO A 526 5.83 -4.56 -37.91
CA PRO A 526 6.16 -5.92 -37.48
C PRO A 526 7.35 -5.96 -36.52
N GLY A 527 7.32 -6.88 -35.56
CA GLY A 527 8.40 -7.08 -34.60
C GLY A 527 8.27 -6.28 -33.29
N PHE A 528 7.28 -5.40 -33.18
CA PHE A 528 6.96 -4.69 -31.93
C PHE A 528 5.77 -5.34 -31.21
N TRP A 529 5.80 -5.28 -29.88
CA TRP A 529 4.62 -5.51 -29.05
C TRP A 529 3.88 -4.19 -28.86
N MET A 530 2.56 -4.24 -28.80
CA MET A 530 1.70 -3.06 -28.71
C MET A 530 0.71 -3.18 -27.56
N PHE A 531 0.31 -2.04 -27.02
CA PHE A 531 -0.91 -1.89 -26.22
C PHE A 531 -1.86 -0.94 -26.97
N TRP A 532 -3.16 -1.24 -26.94
CA TRP A 532 -4.20 -0.31 -27.34
C TRP A 532 -5.40 -0.35 -26.41
N LEU A 533 -6.13 0.77 -26.37
CA LEU A 533 -7.41 0.90 -25.70
C LEU A 533 -8.50 1.00 -26.77
N ASP A 534 -9.50 0.12 -26.74
CA ASP A 534 -10.61 0.16 -27.71
C ASP A 534 -11.73 1.15 -27.32
N SER A 535 -12.75 1.26 -28.18
CA SER A 535 -13.89 2.17 -27.97
C SER A 535 -14.73 1.85 -26.72
N ASN A 536 -14.70 0.59 -26.25
CA ASN A 536 -15.36 0.13 -25.02
C ASN A 536 -14.50 0.34 -23.76
N ARG A 537 -13.33 0.99 -23.90
CA ARG A 537 -12.32 1.15 -22.86
C ARG A 537 -11.76 -0.18 -22.35
N GLN A 538 -11.77 -1.21 -23.20
CA GLN A 538 -11.11 -2.48 -22.94
C GLN A 538 -9.65 -2.39 -23.39
N GLY A 539 -8.73 -2.79 -22.52
CA GLY A 539 -7.31 -2.84 -22.84
C GLY A 539 -6.96 -4.14 -23.56
N HIS A 540 -6.09 -4.01 -24.55
CA HIS A 540 -5.54 -5.12 -25.34
C HIS A 540 -4.02 -4.96 -25.45
N LEU A 541 -3.29 -6.08 -25.50
CA LEU A 541 -1.82 -6.10 -25.47
C LEU A 541 -1.30 -7.36 -26.16
N GLY A 542 -0.43 -7.22 -27.15
CA GLY A 542 0.18 -8.35 -27.85
C GLY A 542 1.03 -7.96 -29.07
N PRO A 543 1.53 -8.96 -29.83
CA PRO A 543 2.30 -8.78 -31.07
C PRO A 543 1.42 -8.61 -32.33
N GLU A 544 0.22 -8.06 -32.17
CA GLU A 544 -0.78 -7.90 -33.24
C GLU A 544 -0.24 -7.04 -34.40
N VAL A 545 -0.46 -7.45 -35.66
CA VAL A 545 0.00 -6.68 -36.85
C VAL A 545 -1.17 -6.04 -37.61
N HIS A 546 -2.40 -6.28 -37.16
CA HIS A 546 -3.64 -5.77 -37.76
C HIS A 546 -4.48 -5.06 -36.69
N PRO A 547 -4.17 -3.79 -36.35
CA PRO A 547 -4.88 -3.09 -35.30
C PRO A 547 -6.35 -2.83 -35.65
N PRO A 548 -7.27 -2.91 -34.68
CA PRO A 548 -8.68 -2.61 -34.91
C PRO A 548 -8.90 -1.10 -35.09
N GLY A 549 -9.83 -0.75 -35.99
CA GLY A 549 -10.07 0.64 -36.39
C GLY A 549 -10.71 1.54 -35.32
N ASP A 550 -11.24 0.96 -34.24
CA ASP A 550 -11.92 1.67 -33.14
C ASP A 550 -11.00 2.00 -31.96
N ALA A 551 -9.69 1.69 -32.05
CA ALA A 551 -8.73 2.04 -31.00
C ALA A 551 -8.75 3.55 -30.70
N LEU A 552 -8.92 3.90 -29.43
CA LEU A 552 -8.86 5.26 -28.91
C LEU A 552 -7.42 5.74 -28.77
N CYS A 553 -6.50 4.88 -28.36
CA CYS A 553 -5.07 5.20 -28.30
C CYS A 553 -4.24 3.93 -28.36
N ALA A 554 -2.99 4.03 -28.82
CA ALA A 554 -2.07 2.90 -28.87
C ALA A 554 -0.60 3.33 -28.80
N VAL A 555 0.24 2.44 -28.25
CA VAL A 555 1.70 2.60 -28.10
C VAL A 555 2.40 1.26 -28.29
N ALA A 556 3.70 1.30 -28.62
CA ALA A 556 4.49 0.11 -28.91
C ALA A 556 5.80 0.04 -28.10
N GLY A 557 6.46 -1.11 -28.16
CA GLY A 557 7.65 -1.46 -27.41
C GLY A 557 8.30 -2.75 -27.93
N PHE A 558 9.51 -3.04 -27.46
CA PHE A 558 10.39 -4.01 -28.12
C PHE A 558 9.95 -5.46 -28.02
N GLY A 559 9.46 -5.93 -26.87
CA GLY A 559 9.31 -7.38 -26.66
C GLY A 559 8.40 -7.77 -25.51
N GLY A 560 7.70 -8.89 -25.71
CA GLY A 560 6.81 -9.48 -24.73
C GLY A 560 7.54 -9.96 -23.48
N LEU A 561 6.93 -9.69 -22.33
CA LEU A 561 7.36 -10.12 -21.01
C LEU A 561 6.49 -11.29 -20.52
N LEU A 562 5.17 -11.15 -20.69
CA LEU A 562 4.18 -12.14 -20.28
C LEU A 562 3.17 -12.38 -21.38
N GLN A 563 2.80 -13.64 -21.58
CA GLN A 563 1.64 -14.05 -22.36
C GLN A 563 0.90 -15.16 -21.62
N ASP A 564 -0.39 -14.94 -21.35
CA ASP A 564 -1.25 -15.85 -20.56
C ASP A 564 -0.60 -16.27 -19.23
N GLY A 565 0.01 -15.29 -18.56
CA GLY A 565 0.72 -15.45 -17.29
C GLY A 565 2.10 -16.12 -17.39
N ARG A 566 2.53 -16.55 -18.58
CA ARG A 566 3.83 -17.20 -18.81
C ARG A 566 4.92 -16.19 -19.11
N VAL A 567 6.04 -16.30 -18.40
CA VAL A 567 7.26 -15.52 -18.64
C VAL A 567 7.86 -15.92 -19.99
N LEU A 568 8.02 -14.95 -20.89
CA LEU A 568 8.59 -15.14 -22.23
C LEU A 568 10.13 -15.02 -22.27
N PRO A 569 10.78 -14.06 -21.58
CA PRO A 569 12.24 -13.92 -21.66
C PRO A 569 12.99 -15.09 -20.97
N GLY A 570 14.06 -15.55 -21.62
CA GLY A 570 14.98 -16.55 -21.08
C GLY A 570 15.85 -16.03 -19.91
N GLU A 571 16.63 -16.92 -19.30
CA GLU A 571 17.52 -16.53 -18.19
C GLU A 571 18.72 -15.68 -18.66
N GLY A 572 19.21 -14.81 -17.76
CA GLY A 572 20.27 -13.84 -18.05
C GLY A 572 19.74 -12.48 -18.55
N GLY A 573 20.53 -11.83 -19.41
CA GLY A 573 20.25 -10.51 -19.99
C GLY A 573 20.89 -9.33 -19.24
N ASP A 574 21.08 -8.22 -19.94
CA ASP A 574 21.71 -7.01 -19.40
C ASP A 574 20.82 -6.26 -18.40
N LEU A 575 21.43 -5.82 -17.30
CA LEU A 575 20.78 -5.06 -16.23
C LEU A 575 20.65 -3.58 -16.62
N HIS A 576 19.42 -3.13 -16.82
CA HIS A 576 19.13 -1.76 -17.25
C HIS A 576 17.97 -1.16 -16.44
N PRO A 577 17.83 0.18 -16.42
CA PRO A 577 16.54 0.81 -16.18
C PRO A 577 15.56 0.33 -17.23
N ARG A 578 14.34 -0.01 -16.81
CA ARG A 578 13.32 -0.59 -17.68
C ARG A 578 11.96 0.06 -17.41
N SER A 579 11.11 0.00 -18.41
CA SER A 579 9.76 0.55 -18.41
C SER A 579 8.84 -0.49 -19.04
N ALA A 580 7.68 -0.77 -18.43
CA ALA A 580 6.77 -1.82 -18.91
C ALA A 580 5.31 -1.43 -18.75
N LEU A 581 4.48 -1.99 -19.65
CA LEU A 581 3.02 -2.02 -19.51
C LEU A 581 2.56 -3.47 -19.37
N GLY A 582 1.50 -3.69 -18.60
CA GLY A 582 0.86 -4.98 -18.49
C GLY A 582 -0.64 -4.89 -18.15
N LEU A 583 -1.38 -5.91 -18.52
CA LEU A 583 -2.81 -6.05 -18.29
C LEU A 583 -3.09 -7.27 -17.40
N ASP A 584 -4.11 -7.18 -16.56
CA ASP A 584 -4.67 -8.32 -15.85
C ASP A 584 -5.46 -9.26 -16.80
N ALA A 585 -5.97 -10.37 -16.27
CA ALA A 585 -6.74 -11.35 -17.04
C ALA A 585 -7.99 -10.77 -17.71
N THR A 586 -8.58 -9.71 -17.15
CA THR A 586 -9.77 -9.05 -17.70
C THR A 586 -9.44 -7.94 -18.69
N GLY A 587 -8.17 -7.52 -18.80
CA GLY A 587 -7.75 -6.35 -19.57
C GLY A 587 -8.36 -5.02 -19.11
N ARG A 588 -8.96 -4.96 -17.92
CA ARG A 588 -9.49 -3.74 -17.29
C ARG A 588 -8.39 -2.96 -16.56
N TRP A 589 -7.42 -3.66 -15.96
CA TRP A 589 -6.40 -3.05 -15.11
C TRP A 589 -5.07 -2.93 -15.86
N LEU A 590 -4.75 -1.70 -16.28
CA LEU A 590 -3.47 -1.37 -16.88
C LEU A 590 -2.45 -1.07 -15.78
N THR A 591 -1.35 -1.81 -15.74
CA THR A 591 -0.22 -1.60 -14.82
C THR A 591 0.96 -1.05 -15.59
N TRP A 592 1.55 0.02 -15.07
CA TRP A 592 2.78 0.65 -15.50
C TRP A 592 3.86 0.37 -14.46
N LEU A 593 5.06 0.04 -14.93
CA LEU A 593 6.24 -0.14 -14.09
C LEU A 593 7.41 0.65 -14.68
N VAL A 594 8.11 1.41 -13.84
CA VAL A 594 9.46 1.91 -14.10
C VAL A 594 10.41 1.38 -13.03
N VAL A 595 11.51 0.77 -13.47
CA VAL A 595 12.61 0.32 -12.63
C VAL A 595 13.81 1.21 -12.90
N ASP A 596 14.34 1.89 -11.88
CA ASP A 596 15.59 2.64 -12.03
C ASP A 596 16.77 1.67 -12.22
N GLY A 597 17.86 2.11 -12.85
CA GLY A 597 19.00 1.23 -13.11
C GLY A 597 20.27 1.99 -13.46
N ARG A 598 21.37 1.25 -13.69
CA ARG A 598 22.72 1.79 -13.96
C ARG A 598 23.25 2.72 -12.83
N GLN A 599 22.66 2.69 -11.63
CA GLN A 599 22.99 3.54 -10.50
C GLN A 599 23.47 2.68 -9.32
N LYS A 600 24.76 2.32 -9.35
CA LYS A 600 25.41 1.44 -8.35
C LYS A 600 25.09 1.86 -6.91
N GLY A 601 24.63 0.91 -6.09
CA GLY A 601 24.26 1.15 -4.69
C GLY A 601 22.93 1.90 -4.46
N TYR A 602 22.19 2.26 -5.51
CA TYR A 602 20.85 2.86 -5.40
C TYR A 602 19.78 2.04 -6.13
N SER A 603 19.99 1.80 -7.42
CA SER A 603 19.21 0.88 -8.25
C SER A 603 20.08 0.40 -9.40
N GLU A 604 20.40 -0.89 -9.44
CA GLU A 604 21.30 -1.43 -10.46
C GLU A 604 20.59 -1.76 -11.76
N GLY A 605 19.26 -1.98 -11.69
CA GLY A 605 18.41 -2.30 -12.83
C GLY A 605 18.09 -3.79 -12.90
N VAL A 606 17.29 -4.15 -13.89
CA VAL A 606 16.76 -5.51 -14.07
C VAL A 606 16.99 -6.00 -15.50
N SER A 607 17.10 -7.32 -15.65
CA SER A 607 16.95 -7.97 -16.96
C SER A 607 15.47 -8.05 -17.38
N GLU A 608 15.21 -8.40 -18.64
CA GLU A 608 13.83 -8.54 -19.14
C GLU A 608 13.08 -9.68 -18.45
N ARG A 609 13.76 -10.75 -18.02
CA ARG A 609 13.12 -11.81 -17.25
C ARG A 609 12.77 -11.37 -15.83
N GLU A 610 13.65 -10.61 -15.18
CA GLU A 610 13.37 -10.03 -13.87
C GLU A 610 12.20 -9.03 -13.95
N LEU A 611 12.13 -8.24 -15.02
CA LEU A 611 11.01 -7.34 -15.31
C LEU A 611 9.69 -8.11 -15.53
N ALA A 612 9.73 -9.22 -16.28
CA ALA A 612 8.57 -10.09 -16.48
C ALA A 612 8.06 -10.69 -15.17
N LEU A 613 8.96 -11.17 -14.30
CA LEU A 613 8.62 -11.69 -12.98
C LEU A 613 8.00 -10.61 -12.08
N LEU A 614 8.49 -9.37 -12.11
CA LEU A 614 7.86 -8.24 -11.41
C LEU A 614 6.44 -7.97 -11.92
N MET A 615 6.22 -7.97 -13.23
CA MET A 615 4.88 -7.80 -13.81
C MET A 615 3.93 -8.97 -13.45
N GLN A 616 4.47 -10.19 -13.34
CA GLN A 616 3.72 -11.37 -12.94
C GLN A 616 3.32 -11.28 -11.45
N GLU A 617 4.24 -10.83 -10.59
CA GLU A 617 3.99 -10.54 -9.17
C GLU A 617 2.92 -9.46 -8.96
N ALA A 618 2.83 -8.49 -9.88
CA ALA A 618 1.77 -7.47 -9.90
C ALA A 618 0.39 -7.98 -10.40
N GLY A 619 0.30 -9.24 -10.82
CA GLY A 619 -0.93 -9.89 -11.29
C GLY A 619 -1.24 -9.69 -12.78
N CYS A 620 -0.27 -9.26 -13.59
CA CYS A 620 -0.47 -9.17 -15.04
C CYS A 620 -0.45 -10.55 -15.71
N GLN A 621 -1.30 -10.74 -16.71
CA GLN A 621 -1.32 -11.92 -17.60
C GLN A 621 -0.64 -11.65 -18.94
N GLN A 622 -0.75 -10.41 -19.43
CA GLN A 622 -0.12 -9.93 -20.65
C GLN A 622 0.78 -8.75 -20.28
N ALA A 623 2.02 -8.70 -20.77
CA ALA A 623 2.93 -7.58 -20.48
C ALA A 623 4.04 -7.47 -21.54
N PHE A 624 4.58 -6.26 -21.75
CA PHE A 624 5.71 -6.01 -22.66
C PHE A 624 6.63 -4.90 -22.17
N ASN A 625 7.88 -4.95 -22.62
CA ASN A 625 8.92 -3.96 -22.35
C ASN A 625 8.84 -2.80 -23.36
N LEU A 626 8.79 -1.58 -22.83
CA LEU A 626 8.83 -0.32 -23.58
C LEU A 626 10.28 0.05 -23.93
N ASP A 627 10.50 1.19 -24.57
CA ASP A 627 11.84 1.78 -24.60
C ASP A 627 12.38 2.01 -23.19
N GLY A 628 13.71 1.99 -23.03
CA GLY A 628 14.35 1.87 -21.72
C GLY A 628 15.69 2.59 -21.56
N GLY A 629 16.24 2.47 -20.36
CA GLY A 629 17.52 3.09 -20.01
C GLY A 629 17.38 4.55 -19.60
N GLY A 630 17.73 5.49 -20.48
CA GLY A 630 17.72 6.92 -20.14
C GLY A 630 16.34 7.56 -20.26
N SER A 631 15.47 6.96 -21.06
CA SER A 631 14.07 7.34 -21.29
C SER A 631 13.10 6.81 -20.24
N SER A 632 13.46 5.76 -19.48
CA SER A 632 12.62 5.15 -18.44
C SER A 632 12.19 6.18 -17.40
N ILE A 633 10.94 6.63 -17.49
CA ILE A 633 10.42 7.76 -16.72
C ILE A 633 8.95 7.57 -16.38
N LEU A 634 8.60 7.86 -15.13
CA LEU A 634 7.22 7.93 -14.66
C LEU A 634 6.95 9.32 -14.08
N LEU A 635 6.00 10.03 -14.67
CA LEU A 635 5.51 11.33 -14.20
C LEU A 635 4.23 11.18 -13.39
N LEU A 636 4.08 11.97 -12.34
CA LEU A 636 2.88 12.06 -11.50
C LEU A 636 2.60 13.51 -11.09
N GLY A 637 1.33 13.90 -11.13
CA GLY A 637 0.84 15.19 -10.65
C GLY A 637 0.78 15.27 -9.13
N ARG A 638 1.27 16.37 -8.58
CA ARG A 638 1.07 16.77 -7.19
C ARG A 638 -0.29 17.45 -6.97
N PRO A 639 -0.72 17.65 -5.71
CA PRO A 639 -1.92 18.44 -5.38
C PRO A 639 -1.88 19.90 -5.86
N ASP A 640 -0.69 20.48 -6.10
CA ASP A 640 -0.48 21.80 -6.71
C ASP A 640 -0.47 21.76 -8.25
N GLU A 641 -1.02 20.70 -8.85
CA GLU A 641 -1.06 20.39 -10.29
C GLU A 641 0.32 20.29 -10.98
N ARG A 642 1.42 20.38 -10.24
CA ARG A 642 2.77 20.25 -10.80
C ARG A 642 3.10 18.79 -11.11
N LEU A 643 3.42 18.50 -12.37
CA LEU A 643 3.98 17.21 -12.79
C LEU A 643 5.42 17.03 -12.29
N GLU A 644 5.67 15.92 -11.60
CA GLU A 644 6.98 15.51 -11.12
C GLU A 644 7.40 14.13 -11.60
N ILE A 645 8.71 13.94 -11.74
CA ILE A 645 9.30 12.64 -12.03
C ILE A 645 9.35 11.85 -10.73
N LEU A 646 8.66 10.72 -10.69
CA LEU A 646 8.55 9.84 -9.53
C LEU A 646 9.82 9.01 -9.33
N ASN A 647 10.46 8.63 -10.44
CA ASN A 647 11.67 7.79 -10.47
C ASN A 647 12.96 8.63 -10.57
N ARG A 648 14.13 7.98 -10.66
CA ARG A 648 15.43 8.65 -10.85
C ARG A 648 16.07 8.23 -12.18
N PRO A 649 15.84 8.97 -13.29
CA PRO A 649 16.42 8.68 -14.60
C PRO A 649 17.94 8.44 -14.58
N SER A 650 18.41 7.55 -15.45
CA SER A 650 19.82 7.11 -15.46
C SER A 650 20.79 8.04 -16.19
N ASP A 651 20.31 8.90 -17.08
CA ASP A 651 21.14 9.84 -17.84
C ASP A 651 21.58 11.03 -16.97
N THR A 652 22.87 11.37 -17.03
CA THR A 652 23.49 12.39 -16.15
C THR A 652 23.11 13.83 -16.47
N LEU A 653 22.57 14.09 -17.67
CA LEU A 653 22.10 15.41 -18.11
C LEU A 653 20.63 15.69 -17.69
N GLY A 654 20.00 14.76 -16.97
CA GLY A 654 18.60 14.84 -16.57
C GLY A 654 17.69 13.87 -17.37
N PRO A 655 16.37 14.04 -17.31
CA PRO A 655 15.43 13.18 -18.03
C PRO A 655 15.63 13.31 -19.54
N ARG A 656 15.78 12.18 -20.23
CA ARG A 656 15.93 12.16 -21.69
C ARG A 656 14.68 12.74 -22.38
N PRO A 657 14.84 13.65 -23.35
CA PRO A 657 13.76 14.05 -24.25
C PRO A 657 13.22 12.85 -25.04
N VAL A 658 11.89 12.70 -25.10
CA VAL A 658 11.20 11.58 -25.76
C VAL A 658 10.26 12.09 -26.85
N PRO A 659 9.98 11.30 -27.91
CA PRO A 659 9.02 11.69 -28.94
C PRO A 659 7.57 11.36 -28.56
N VAL A 660 7.35 10.39 -27.66
CA VAL A 660 6.01 9.91 -27.30
C VAL A 660 5.91 9.50 -25.83
N MET A 661 4.74 9.75 -25.24
CA MET A 661 4.35 9.27 -23.91
C MET A 661 2.88 8.80 -23.90
N LEU A 662 2.60 7.75 -23.13
CA LEU A 662 1.24 7.38 -22.74
C LEU A 662 0.90 8.11 -21.45
N GLY A 663 -0.29 8.69 -21.35
CA GLY A 663 -0.71 9.44 -20.18
C GLY A 663 -2.19 9.39 -19.88
N VAL A 664 -2.52 9.74 -18.64
CA VAL A 664 -3.89 9.80 -18.12
C VAL A 664 -4.23 11.24 -17.80
N ARG A 665 -5.36 11.73 -18.32
CA ARG A 665 -5.94 13.04 -17.98
C ARG A 665 -7.37 12.90 -17.47
N ARG A 666 -7.90 13.95 -16.85
CA ARG A 666 -9.33 14.07 -16.58
C ARG A 666 -10.09 14.29 -17.90
N ARG A 667 -11.34 13.87 -17.92
CA ARG A 667 -12.32 14.27 -18.94
C ARG A 667 -12.94 15.63 -18.60
#